data_AF-A0AAF0JBK2-F1
#
_entry.id   AF-A0AAF0JBK2-F1
#
_cell.length_a   1.000
_cell.length_b   1.000
_cell.length_c   1.000
_cell.angle_alpha   90.00
_cell.angle_beta   90.00
_cell.angle_gamma   90.00
#
_symmetry.space_group_name_H-M   'P 1'
#
loop_
_entity.id
_entity.type
_entity.pdbx_description
1 polymer ?
#
loop_
_entity_poly.entity_id
_entity_poly.type
_entity_poly.pdbx_seq_one_letter_code
_entity_poly.pdbx_strand_id
1 'polypeptide(L)'
;MADVRWAVPEYVPEELHAEPSRLQEYLHAPLTGDVQRWACTAADLHLLPLLGERIATDPLGDVRERVNADNEAAMQGLQKAESELRALLGTALGEENVDEDVAEPLQRFAEGMTTRAPTAVEETPKDEATASTLAQMYIARTCTQLLAEADDATNAADAAKDVSSTQMATLQRLAALVEQVPQSEGGEGTSVPLRATHELVQRRDALYNRLHTAYTDKLRAVLDEMHWPPPEHQNPDADRTDLGSFSLLAHADLKDAWVDVCELQLTAAALGIQAAPSAVRTLPSVSGSETANAAVAQPGSEAYVPLEAVTILFHPILLRFRYHFDGDRSTNRLDKPEWFLRHMLALVQMNSALFRPAPDAWQAGGEIAELTRLRRPIPPVTTFRQRHIYVDTAAELLHSVLYPLRRKIHASMELLAEQPALLAHNIFQYLTFDADLREVYRPAAAVAEGRGAVCLADEVLGNDTYFQEWLDGERVFAQRRFETVLETPSAWALVQADTLTDEDDLSLDAGDAEAATDAQTTTRCAGTLMNILLGVTERYQPLHSLGQRCAFVIRVQRPLLSAFAMRLVRHLDAFENLSGAFSRAIPGEISSLSAGSGNDVVRGTKGLSRVAKALLSAEYVAQQLEEWSESSFFLSMGQDVSMLDKNSALYGLMLPSQSNDELDSASLISALKRGLQRGATAAATLRPLAGANDADKPPTADTEAPLEDVPGIWDSARTRFSEISERSKRGIERLVVSEVLEQMRPYIVRRWDRDETPEVGQDEDAEEEETSGQDIPTRELLPALSKLSSLLSEMVQLLPPTLLLPLYRHVAESLSKAVVERILMPSTNPESAWRLLTDASAQLQ
;
A
#
# COMPACT_ATOMS: atom_id res chain seq x y z
N MET A 1 1.74 -42.19 2.58
CA MET A 1 2.22 -42.30 3.98
C MET A 1 1.76 -43.63 4.51
N ALA A 2 2.61 -44.65 4.37
CA ALA A 2 2.29 -46.02 4.76
C ALA A 2 2.94 -46.33 6.12
N ASP A 3 2.15 -46.93 7.02
CA ASP A 3 2.50 -47.69 8.23
C ASP A 3 3.79 -47.30 8.96
N VAL A 4 3.68 -46.39 9.93
CA VAL A 4 4.56 -46.41 11.11
C VAL A 4 3.81 -47.16 12.20
N ARG A 5 3.92 -48.50 12.20
CA ARG A 5 3.54 -49.30 13.37
C ARG A 5 4.61 -49.13 14.43
N TRP A 6 4.23 -48.63 15.59
CA TRP A 6 5.07 -48.55 16.78
C TRP A 6 5.48 -49.98 17.15
N ALA A 7 6.77 -50.28 17.10
CA ALA A 7 7.28 -51.59 17.50
C ALA A 7 7.24 -51.68 19.04
N VAL A 8 6.15 -52.22 19.58
CA VAL A 8 6.11 -52.64 20.98
C VAL A 8 7.01 -53.86 21.11
N PRO A 9 7.97 -53.91 22.06
CA PRO A 9 8.74 -55.12 22.28
C PRO A 9 7.82 -56.25 22.75
N GLU A 10 7.71 -57.32 21.95
CA GLU A 10 6.95 -58.52 22.30
C GLU A 10 7.73 -59.31 23.37
N TYR A 11 7.38 -59.11 24.64
CA TYR A 11 7.86 -59.92 25.75
C TYR A 11 6.81 -60.97 26.14
N VAL A 12 7.27 -62.18 26.45
CA VAL A 12 6.38 -63.26 26.91
C VAL A 12 6.05 -63.04 28.41
N PRO A 13 4.82 -63.30 28.90
CA PRO A 13 4.44 -63.06 30.30
C PRO A 13 5.36 -63.73 31.34
N GLU A 14 5.94 -64.87 30.99
CA GLU A 14 6.90 -65.59 31.84
C GLU A 14 8.25 -64.86 31.96
N GLU A 15 8.65 -64.08 30.95
CA GLU A 15 9.89 -63.28 30.95
C GLU A 15 9.76 -62.00 31.80
N LEU A 16 8.58 -61.37 31.78
CA LEU A 16 8.25 -60.19 32.61
C LEU A 16 8.16 -60.52 34.11
N HIS A 17 7.85 -61.78 34.46
CA HIS A 17 7.84 -62.26 35.84
C HIS A 17 9.24 -62.66 36.35
N ALA A 18 10.16 -63.02 35.46
CA ALA A 18 11.53 -63.39 35.82
C ALA A 18 12.46 -62.17 36.01
N GLU A 19 12.30 -61.13 35.18
CA GLU A 19 13.07 -59.87 35.28
C GLU A 19 12.12 -58.66 35.40
N PRO A 20 11.75 -58.24 36.63
CA PRO A 20 10.80 -57.15 36.85
C PRO A 20 11.30 -55.77 36.38
N SER A 21 12.60 -55.64 36.08
CA SER A 21 13.17 -54.44 35.45
C SER A 21 12.72 -54.23 34.00
N ARG A 22 12.33 -55.30 33.27
CA ARG A 22 11.80 -55.20 31.90
C ARG A 22 10.35 -54.72 31.83
N LEU A 23 9.64 -54.79 32.94
CA LEU A 23 8.30 -54.21 33.11
C LEU A 23 8.36 -52.67 33.00
N GLN A 24 9.49 -52.08 33.39
CA GLN A 24 9.77 -50.65 33.23
C GLN A 24 10.01 -50.26 31.77
N GLU A 25 10.63 -51.13 30.97
CA GLU A 25 10.81 -50.93 29.52
C GLU A 25 9.50 -51.13 28.72
N TYR A 26 8.57 -51.94 29.24
CA TYR A 26 7.26 -52.14 28.64
C TYR A 26 6.28 -50.98 28.96
N LEU A 27 6.31 -50.47 30.20
CA LEU A 27 5.52 -49.31 30.66
C LEU A 27 6.08 -47.97 30.15
N HIS A 28 7.40 -47.88 29.99
CA HIS A 28 8.08 -46.76 29.34
C HIS A 28 8.85 -47.31 28.14
N ALA A 29 8.11 -47.67 27.09
CA ALA A 29 8.72 -48.00 25.80
C ALA A 29 9.75 -46.91 25.47
N PRO A 30 11.02 -47.26 25.19
CA PRO A 30 12.02 -46.27 24.84
C PRO A 30 11.47 -45.51 23.65
N LEU A 31 11.14 -44.23 23.88
CA LEU A 31 10.65 -43.35 22.84
C LEU A 31 11.64 -43.47 21.69
N THR A 32 11.17 -43.96 20.53
CA THR A 32 12.04 -44.07 19.36
C THR A 32 12.71 -42.73 19.14
N GLY A 33 13.95 -42.75 18.64
CA GLY A 33 14.74 -41.53 18.44
C GLY A 33 13.99 -40.44 17.67
N ASP A 34 12.98 -40.83 16.89
CA ASP A 34 12.09 -39.92 16.17
C ASP A 34 11.04 -39.25 17.07
N VAL A 35 10.36 -39.94 18.00
CA VAL A 35 9.43 -39.29 18.95
C VAL A 35 10.17 -38.34 19.89
N GLN A 36 11.42 -38.67 20.23
CA GLN A 36 12.30 -37.76 20.95
C GLN A 36 12.73 -36.55 20.12
N ARG A 37 12.71 -36.61 18.79
CA ARG A 37 12.91 -35.41 17.96
C ARG A 37 11.63 -34.56 17.85
N TRP A 38 10.43 -35.13 18.12
CA TRP A 38 9.13 -34.51 17.81
C TRP A 38 8.60 -33.52 18.86
N ALA A 39 8.92 -33.68 20.14
CA ALA A 39 8.46 -32.75 21.19
C ALA A 39 9.31 -31.48 21.29
N CYS A 40 8.69 -30.31 21.34
CA CYS A 40 9.37 -29.02 21.40
C CYS A 40 9.60 -28.50 22.84
N THR A 41 8.82 -28.99 23.81
CA THR A 41 8.92 -28.65 25.23
C THR A 41 8.84 -29.89 26.13
N ALA A 42 9.14 -29.71 27.43
CA ALA A 42 8.92 -30.72 28.47
C ALA A 42 7.45 -31.19 28.51
N ALA A 43 6.53 -30.23 28.37
CA ALA A 43 5.11 -30.48 28.40
C ALA A 43 4.66 -31.31 27.19
N ASP A 44 5.23 -31.07 26.00
CA ASP A 44 4.91 -31.83 24.77
C ASP A 44 5.33 -33.30 24.87
N LEU A 45 6.44 -33.59 25.55
CA LEU A 45 6.89 -34.96 25.84
C LEU A 45 5.87 -35.71 26.72
N HIS A 46 5.22 -35.00 27.63
CA HIS A 46 4.20 -35.56 28.53
C HIS A 46 2.82 -35.62 27.87
N LEU A 47 2.52 -34.74 26.90
CA LEU A 47 1.21 -34.62 26.26
C LEU A 47 1.06 -35.45 24.97
N LEU A 48 2.14 -35.67 24.20
CA LEU A 48 2.10 -36.47 22.97
C LEU A 48 1.60 -37.91 23.17
N PRO A 49 1.96 -38.62 24.27
CA PRO A 49 1.37 -39.92 24.59
C PRO A 49 -0.12 -39.83 24.94
N LEU A 50 -0.54 -38.73 25.58
CA LEU A 50 -1.92 -38.51 26.04
C LEU A 50 -2.88 -38.11 24.90
N LEU A 51 -2.37 -37.53 23.81
CA LEU A 51 -3.14 -37.15 22.62
C LEU A 51 -3.37 -38.33 21.66
N GLY A 52 -2.57 -39.40 21.76
CA GLY A 52 -2.64 -40.58 20.89
C GLY A 52 -3.72 -41.59 21.27
N GLU A 53 -4.19 -41.59 22.52
CA GLU A 53 -5.08 -42.64 23.00
C GLU A 53 -6.38 -42.06 23.56
N ARG A 54 -7.42 -42.07 22.71
CA ARG A 54 -8.79 -42.21 23.19
C ARG A 54 -8.88 -43.51 24.00
N ILE A 55 -8.75 -43.35 25.32
CA ILE A 55 -9.39 -44.10 26.41
C ILE A 55 -9.87 -45.50 25.99
N ALA A 56 -9.00 -46.50 26.18
CA ALA A 56 -9.45 -47.83 26.58
C ALA A 56 -9.08 -47.98 28.07
N THR A 57 -10.11 -48.10 28.89
CA THR A 57 -10.10 -48.25 30.33
C THR A 57 -9.36 -49.52 30.78
N ASP A 58 -8.37 -49.38 31.67
CA ASP A 58 -8.14 -50.18 32.90
C ASP A 58 -6.67 -50.22 33.40
N PRO A 59 -6.05 -49.06 33.74
CA PRO A 59 -5.09 -49.10 34.85
C PRO A 59 -5.14 -47.85 35.77
N LEU A 60 -6.27 -47.14 35.82
CA LEU A 60 -6.45 -45.97 36.69
C LEU A 60 -6.58 -46.33 38.19
N GLY A 61 -6.80 -47.61 38.52
CA GLY A 61 -6.87 -48.11 39.89
C GLY A 61 -5.50 -48.12 40.57
N ASP A 62 -4.52 -48.76 39.95
CA ASP A 62 -3.17 -48.92 40.51
C ASP A 62 -2.41 -47.59 40.61
N VAL A 63 -2.63 -46.69 39.64
CA VAL A 63 -2.06 -45.34 39.69
C VAL A 63 -2.67 -44.54 40.85
N ARG A 64 -3.96 -44.72 41.14
CA ARG A 64 -4.64 -44.03 42.23
C ARG A 64 -4.20 -44.57 43.60
N GLU A 65 -3.95 -45.87 43.71
CA GLU A 65 -3.33 -46.44 44.91
C GLU A 65 -1.88 -45.97 45.09
N ARG A 66 -1.10 -45.83 44.02
CA ARG A 66 0.28 -45.34 44.09
C ARG A 66 0.37 -43.88 44.48
N VAL A 67 -0.49 -43.04 43.90
CA VAL A 67 -0.59 -41.61 44.27
C VAL A 67 -1.07 -41.45 45.71
N ASN A 68 -1.99 -42.31 46.18
CA ASN A 68 -2.39 -42.30 47.58
C ASN A 68 -1.26 -42.75 48.51
N ALA A 69 -0.45 -43.74 48.13
CA ALA A 69 0.69 -44.20 48.91
C ALA A 69 1.81 -43.14 48.98
N ASP A 70 2.10 -42.45 47.88
CA ASP A 70 3.09 -41.36 47.85
C ASP A 70 2.60 -40.14 48.66
N ASN A 71 1.30 -39.84 48.62
CA ASN A 71 0.70 -38.81 49.48
C ASN A 71 0.74 -39.19 50.96
N GLU A 72 0.52 -40.47 51.32
CA GLU A 72 0.67 -40.95 52.70
C GLU A 72 2.14 -40.85 53.16
N ALA A 73 3.10 -41.19 52.32
CA ALA A 73 4.53 -41.04 52.63
C ALA A 73 4.93 -39.56 52.81
N ALA A 74 4.41 -38.67 51.97
CA ALA A 74 4.64 -37.22 52.09
C ALA A 74 4.00 -36.66 53.37
N MET A 75 2.78 -37.09 53.71
CA MET A 75 2.11 -36.72 54.96
C MET A 75 2.86 -37.21 56.20
N GLN A 76 3.40 -38.43 56.17
CA GLN A 76 4.26 -38.94 57.25
C GLN A 76 5.57 -38.14 57.37
N GLY A 77 6.17 -37.74 56.24
CA GLY A 77 7.35 -36.88 56.22
C GLY A 77 7.07 -35.50 56.82
N LEU A 78 5.92 -34.90 56.50
CA LEU A 78 5.48 -33.62 57.07
C LEU A 78 5.18 -33.74 58.56
N GLN A 79 4.49 -34.80 59.01
CA GLN A 79 4.24 -35.04 60.44
C GLN A 79 5.54 -35.24 61.22
N LYS A 80 6.53 -35.90 60.62
CA LYS A 80 7.85 -36.06 61.23
C LYS A 80 8.58 -34.72 61.34
N ALA A 81 8.63 -33.94 60.26
CA ALA A 81 9.24 -32.60 60.28
C ALA A 81 8.54 -31.67 61.28
N GLU A 82 7.21 -31.75 61.38
CA GLU A 82 6.42 -31.00 62.36
C GLU A 82 6.72 -31.44 63.80
N SER A 83 6.88 -32.75 64.06
CA SER A 83 7.29 -33.26 65.37
C SER A 83 8.72 -32.81 65.76
N GLU A 84 9.64 -32.77 64.79
CA GLU A 84 10.99 -32.24 64.98
C GLU A 84 10.95 -30.73 65.28
N LEU A 85 10.09 -29.99 64.57
CA LEU A 85 9.87 -28.57 64.82
C LEU A 85 9.28 -28.31 66.21
N ARG A 86 8.28 -29.11 66.65
CA ARG A 86 7.71 -29.05 68.01
C ARG A 86 8.78 -29.31 69.08
N ALA A 87 9.63 -30.31 68.87
CA ALA A 87 10.71 -30.61 69.80
C ALA A 87 11.70 -29.43 69.91
N LEU A 88 12.08 -28.82 68.79
CA LEU A 88 12.95 -27.65 68.76
C LEU A 88 12.29 -26.43 69.44
N LEU A 89 11.01 -26.18 69.18
CA LEU A 89 10.25 -25.11 69.83
C LEU A 89 10.09 -25.32 71.34
N GLY A 90 9.79 -26.54 71.78
CA GLY A 90 9.73 -26.89 73.20
C GLY A 90 11.08 -26.64 73.90
N THR A 91 12.19 -27.02 73.27
CA THR A 91 13.53 -26.72 73.82
C THR A 91 13.85 -25.22 73.85
N ALA A 92 13.38 -24.45 72.87
CA ALA A 92 13.65 -23.02 72.77
C ALA A 92 12.78 -22.16 73.70
N LEU A 93 11.56 -22.62 74.01
CA LEU A 93 10.59 -21.94 74.89
C LEU A 93 10.62 -22.48 76.34
N GLY A 94 11.25 -23.64 76.59
CA GLY A 94 11.38 -24.25 77.91
C GLY A 94 10.13 -25.00 78.38
N GLU A 95 9.26 -25.41 77.45
CA GLU A 95 8.03 -26.15 77.72
C GLU A 95 8.20 -27.62 77.29
N GLU A 96 7.91 -28.57 78.20
CA GLU A 96 8.17 -30.00 77.95
C GLU A 96 7.13 -30.68 77.04
N ASN A 97 5.94 -30.12 76.88
CA ASN A 97 4.90 -30.65 75.97
C ASN A 97 4.13 -29.50 75.30
N VAL A 98 4.33 -29.32 74.00
CA VAL A 98 3.55 -28.42 73.15
C VAL A 98 2.42 -29.23 72.49
N ASP A 99 1.35 -29.47 73.25
CA ASP A 99 0.20 -30.25 72.81
C ASP A 99 -0.89 -29.29 72.26
N GLU A 100 -0.95 -29.21 70.93
CA GLU A 100 -1.87 -28.48 70.02
C GLU A 100 -1.33 -27.21 69.32
N ASP A 101 -1.61 -27.15 68.00
CA ASP A 101 -1.25 -26.22 66.92
C ASP A 101 0.12 -25.49 66.99
N VAL A 102 1.05 -25.82 66.07
CA VAL A 102 2.44 -25.30 66.05
C VAL A 102 2.50 -23.80 65.73
N ALA A 103 1.43 -23.24 65.16
CA ALA A 103 1.34 -21.84 64.77
C ALA A 103 1.45 -20.88 65.97
N GLU A 104 0.78 -21.17 67.09
CA GLU A 104 0.75 -20.26 68.26
C GLU A 104 2.09 -20.20 69.02
N PRO A 105 2.78 -21.33 69.29
CA PRO A 105 4.14 -21.34 69.85
C PRO A 105 5.18 -20.73 68.91
N LEU A 106 5.08 -20.94 67.60
CA LEU A 106 5.93 -20.27 66.60
C LEU A 106 5.76 -18.76 66.64
N GLN A 107 4.52 -18.30 66.75
CA GLN A 107 4.20 -16.89 66.83
C GLN A 107 4.71 -16.29 68.13
N ARG A 108 4.58 -16.98 69.28
CA ARG A 108 5.20 -16.57 70.55
C ARG A 108 6.72 -16.59 70.53
N PHE A 109 7.34 -17.54 69.83
CA PHE A 109 8.80 -17.57 69.65
C PHE A 109 9.27 -16.41 68.77
N ALA A 110 8.55 -16.10 67.70
CA ALA A 110 8.82 -14.95 66.83
C ALA A 110 8.56 -13.60 67.56
N GLU A 111 7.51 -13.52 68.37
CA GLU A 111 7.22 -12.40 69.27
C GLU A 111 8.26 -12.30 70.39
N GLY A 112 8.78 -13.42 70.90
CA GLY A 112 9.89 -13.48 71.85
C GLY A 112 11.23 -13.02 71.26
N MET A 113 11.50 -13.31 69.99
CA MET A 113 12.67 -12.80 69.27
C MET A 113 12.55 -11.31 68.93
N THR A 114 11.34 -10.78 68.80
CA THR A 114 11.09 -9.33 68.59
C THR A 114 10.97 -8.55 69.90
N THR A 115 10.54 -9.17 71.00
CA THR A 115 10.45 -8.56 72.35
C THR A 115 11.71 -8.74 73.19
N ARG A 116 12.68 -9.54 72.74
CA ARG A 116 14.09 -9.46 73.20
C ARG A 116 14.84 -8.34 72.48
N ALA A 117 14.15 -7.25 72.16
CA ALA A 117 14.75 -5.93 72.23
C ALA A 117 15.17 -5.69 73.69
N PRO A 118 16.39 -5.19 73.97
CA PRO A 118 16.72 -4.79 75.32
C PRO A 118 15.72 -3.72 75.76
N THR A 119 15.11 -3.94 76.92
CA THR A 119 14.30 -2.97 77.65
C THR A 119 14.96 -1.61 77.59
N ALA A 120 14.18 -0.60 77.19
CA ALA A 120 14.53 0.80 77.13
C ALA A 120 15.54 1.20 78.22
N VAL A 121 16.78 1.43 77.79
CA VAL A 121 17.69 2.35 78.45
C VAL A 121 17.63 3.61 77.59
N GLU A 122 17.14 4.69 78.19
CA GLU A 122 17.34 6.05 77.68
C GLU A 122 18.84 6.24 77.32
N GLU A 123 19.13 6.98 76.22
CA GLU A 123 20.45 7.30 75.64
C GLU A 123 20.89 6.33 74.50
N THR A 124 20.79 6.60 73.18
CA THR A 124 21.47 7.65 72.39
C THR A 124 21.20 7.46 70.88
N PRO A 125 21.39 8.49 70.02
CA PRO A 125 21.41 8.37 68.54
C PRO A 125 22.60 7.55 67.96
N LYS A 126 23.29 6.72 68.75
CA LYS A 126 24.48 5.95 68.33
C LYS A 126 24.14 4.55 67.80
N ASP A 127 23.08 3.91 68.27
CA ASP A 127 22.79 2.52 67.90
C ASP A 127 22.23 2.38 66.48
N GLU A 128 21.36 3.29 66.03
CA GLU A 128 20.93 3.36 64.61
C GLU A 128 22.11 3.66 63.67
N ALA A 129 23.03 4.54 64.09
CA ALA A 129 24.24 4.84 63.32
C ALA A 129 25.15 3.61 63.21
N THR A 130 25.33 2.84 64.28
CA THR A 130 26.11 1.60 64.24
C THR A 130 25.46 0.51 63.39
N ALA A 131 24.14 0.33 63.47
CA ALA A 131 23.40 -0.60 62.63
C ALA A 131 23.49 -0.23 61.13
N SER A 132 23.38 1.07 60.82
CA SER A 132 23.57 1.60 59.47
C SER A 132 24.99 1.34 58.94
N THR A 133 26.03 1.55 59.76
CA THR A 133 27.41 1.25 59.36
C THR A 133 27.67 -0.24 59.15
N LEU A 134 27.08 -1.12 59.96
CA LEU A 134 27.20 -2.57 59.76
C LEU A 134 26.52 -3.01 58.46
N ALA A 135 25.33 -2.50 58.15
CA ALA A 135 24.66 -2.77 56.88
C ALA A 135 25.51 -2.32 55.67
N GLN A 136 26.13 -1.14 55.75
CA GLN A 136 27.06 -0.66 54.72
C GLN A 136 28.30 -1.56 54.56
N MET A 137 28.85 -2.09 55.66
CA MET A 137 29.97 -3.04 55.61
C MET A 137 29.57 -4.39 54.99
N TYR A 138 28.36 -4.88 55.27
CA TYR A 138 27.84 -6.10 54.62
C TYR A 138 27.67 -5.89 53.12
N ILE A 139 27.07 -4.78 52.70
CA ILE A 139 26.91 -4.43 51.28
C ILE A 139 28.28 -4.31 50.60
N ALA A 140 29.24 -3.63 51.23
CA ALA A 140 30.60 -3.51 50.70
C ALA A 140 31.28 -4.87 50.57
N ARG A 141 31.14 -5.76 51.57
CA ARG A 141 31.68 -7.13 51.53
C ARG A 141 31.06 -7.92 50.38
N THR A 142 29.74 -7.91 50.23
CA THR A 142 29.08 -8.61 49.12
C THR A 142 29.53 -8.06 47.77
N CYS A 143 29.65 -6.74 47.61
CA CYS A 143 30.16 -6.13 46.38
C CYS A 143 31.61 -6.57 46.08
N THR A 144 32.49 -6.62 47.09
CA THR A 144 33.88 -7.10 46.88
C THR A 144 33.95 -8.59 46.55
N GLN A 145 33.04 -9.41 47.08
CA GLN A 145 32.95 -10.84 46.75
C GLN A 145 32.48 -11.02 45.30
N LEU A 146 31.45 -10.29 44.86
CA LEU A 146 30.99 -10.32 43.48
C LEU A 146 32.07 -9.87 42.49
N LEU A 147 32.88 -8.86 42.85
CA LEU A 147 34.01 -8.41 42.02
C LEU A 147 35.13 -9.45 41.95
N ALA A 148 35.44 -10.14 43.05
CA ALA A 148 36.41 -11.24 43.06
C ALA A 148 35.93 -12.43 42.21
N GLU A 149 34.64 -12.80 42.31
CA GLU A 149 34.05 -13.83 41.44
C GLU A 149 34.07 -13.41 39.96
N ALA A 150 33.89 -12.12 39.67
CA ALA A 150 34.04 -11.60 38.32
C ALA A 150 35.49 -11.68 37.83
N ASP A 151 36.48 -11.37 38.67
CA ASP A 151 37.91 -11.55 38.35
C ASP A 151 38.20 -13.01 38.00
N ASP A 152 37.77 -13.96 38.84
CA ASP A 152 37.95 -15.39 38.60
C ASP A 152 37.30 -15.86 37.30
N ALA A 153 36.07 -15.41 37.03
CA ALA A 153 35.37 -15.73 35.79
C ALA A 153 36.09 -15.16 34.56
N THR A 154 36.57 -13.91 34.62
CA THR A 154 37.34 -13.30 33.52
C THR A 154 38.69 -13.98 33.30
N ASN A 155 39.40 -14.36 34.37
CA ASN A 155 40.65 -15.10 34.28
C ASN A 155 40.45 -16.49 33.68
N ALA A 156 39.36 -17.17 34.03
CA ALA A 156 38.99 -18.46 33.43
C ALA A 156 38.68 -18.33 31.93
N ALA A 157 37.97 -17.26 31.52
CA ALA A 157 37.77 -16.96 30.11
C ALA A 157 39.09 -16.63 29.39
N ASP A 158 39.99 -15.85 29.99
CA ASP A 158 41.28 -15.54 29.39
C ASP A 158 42.22 -16.77 29.29
N ALA A 159 42.02 -17.79 30.14
CA ALA A 159 42.71 -19.07 30.03
C ALA A 159 42.13 -19.98 28.92
N ALA A 160 40.83 -19.85 28.62
CA ALA A 160 40.10 -20.66 27.64
C ALA A 160 39.64 -19.86 26.41
N LYS A 161 40.53 -19.02 25.84
CA LYS A 161 40.21 -18.12 24.72
C LYS A 161 39.66 -18.85 23.48
N ASP A 162 40.11 -20.07 23.23
CA ASP A 162 39.76 -20.82 22.02
C ASP A 162 38.40 -21.54 22.14
N VAL A 163 37.82 -21.63 23.34
CA VAL A 163 36.59 -22.38 23.60
C VAL A 163 35.41 -21.43 23.73
N SER A 164 34.68 -21.20 22.63
CA SER A 164 33.59 -20.21 22.63
C SER A 164 32.47 -20.52 23.63
N SER A 165 32.15 -21.78 23.91
CA SER A 165 31.15 -22.14 24.94
C SER A 165 31.53 -21.64 26.33
N THR A 166 32.82 -21.60 26.67
CA THR A 166 33.30 -21.06 27.95
C THR A 166 33.26 -19.53 27.98
N GLN A 167 33.55 -18.87 26.86
CA GLN A 167 33.42 -17.42 26.71
C GLN A 167 31.97 -16.98 26.90
N MET A 168 31.04 -17.73 26.32
CA MET A 168 29.60 -17.47 26.36
C MET A 168 29.02 -17.71 27.76
N ALA A 169 29.42 -18.79 28.42
CA ALA A 169 29.08 -19.04 29.81
C ALA A 169 29.63 -17.95 30.75
N THR A 170 30.84 -17.44 30.48
CA THR A 170 31.43 -16.35 31.25
C THR A 170 30.66 -15.05 31.06
N LEU A 171 30.24 -14.72 29.83
CA LEU A 171 29.39 -13.55 29.55
C LEU A 171 28.07 -13.63 30.32
N GLN A 172 27.41 -14.79 30.30
CA GLN A 172 26.19 -15.04 31.08
C GLN A 172 26.43 -14.92 32.58
N ARG A 173 27.55 -15.45 33.10
CA ARG A 173 27.91 -15.35 34.51
C ARG A 173 28.14 -13.90 34.92
N LEU A 174 28.87 -13.11 34.13
CA LEU A 174 29.09 -11.69 34.41
C LEU A 174 27.78 -10.91 34.42
N ALA A 175 26.86 -11.19 33.50
CA ALA A 175 25.53 -10.59 33.51
C ALA A 175 24.71 -10.97 34.76
N ALA A 176 24.75 -12.24 35.16
CA ALA A 176 24.09 -12.70 36.40
C ALA A 176 24.69 -12.06 37.66
N LEU A 177 26.00 -11.78 37.69
CA LEU A 177 26.64 -11.07 38.79
C LEU A 177 26.18 -9.61 38.90
N VAL A 178 25.87 -8.94 37.77
CA VAL A 178 25.30 -7.58 37.78
C VAL A 178 23.93 -7.58 38.47
N GLU A 179 23.08 -8.58 38.21
CA GLU A 179 21.75 -8.71 38.82
C GLU A 179 21.80 -9.01 40.33
N GLN A 180 22.89 -9.62 40.81
CA GLN A 180 23.07 -9.98 42.22
C GLN A 180 23.56 -8.82 43.10
N VAL A 181 23.85 -7.64 42.54
CA VAL A 181 24.30 -6.49 43.33
C VAL A 181 23.13 -5.94 44.15
N PRO A 182 23.27 -5.78 45.48
CA PRO A 182 22.20 -5.27 46.34
C PRO A 182 21.72 -3.87 45.90
N GLN A 183 20.40 -3.71 45.71
CA GLN A 183 19.78 -2.41 45.43
C GLN A 183 19.68 -1.60 46.74
N SER A 184 20.18 -0.36 46.74
CA SER A 184 20.13 0.52 47.92
C SER A 184 18.85 1.34 47.91
N GLU A 185 17.87 0.99 48.75
CA GLU A 185 16.71 1.85 49.01
C GLU A 185 17.10 2.98 49.97
N GLY A 186 17.37 4.16 49.42
CA GLY A 186 17.42 5.42 50.17
C GLY A 186 18.76 5.80 50.82
N GLY A 187 19.19 7.04 50.57
CA GLY A 187 20.29 7.73 51.25
C GLY A 187 21.41 8.14 50.30
N GLU A 188 21.72 9.44 50.25
CA GLU A 188 22.71 10.11 49.38
C GLU A 188 24.19 9.70 49.62
N GLY A 189 24.49 8.44 49.99
CA GLY A 189 25.79 8.05 50.54
C GLY A 189 26.39 6.69 50.17
N THR A 190 25.79 5.84 49.32
CA THR A 190 26.36 4.50 49.02
C THR A 190 27.05 4.44 47.64
N SER A 191 28.30 4.93 47.56
CA SER A 191 29.11 4.86 46.33
C SER A 191 29.55 3.44 45.93
N VAL A 192 29.58 2.50 46.87
CA VAL A 192 30.17 1.17 46.66
C VAL A 192 29.32 0.26 45.76
N PRO A 193 28.01 0.04 45.99
CA PRO A 193 27.18 -0.78 45.10
C PRO A 193 27.12 -0.18 43.69
N LEU A 194 26.99 1.14 43.56
CA LEU A 194 26.96 1.82 42.26
C LEU A 194 28.29 1.70 41.49
N ARG A 195 29.43 1.76 42.19
CA ARG A 195 30.74 1.49 41.58
C ARG A 195 30.92 0.02 41.21
N ALA A 196 30.44 -0.89 42.05
CA ALA A 196 30.49 -2.32 41.76
C ALA A 196 29.61 -2.69 40.55
N THR A 197 28.39 -2.16 40.45
CA THR A 197 27.55 -2.33 39.26
C THR A 197 28.22 -1.74 38.02
N HIS A 198 28.80 -0.54 38.12
CA HIS A 198 29.50 0.09 37.01
C HIS A 198 30.68 -0.77 36.52
N GLU A 199 31.52 -1.25 37.44
CA GLU A 199 32.68 -2.08 37.12
C GLU A 199 32.25 -3.44 36.51
N LEU A 200 31.22 -4.09 37.06
CA LEU A 200 30.70 -5.35 36.50
C LEU A 200 30.09 -5.17 35.11
N VAL A 201 29.32 -4.09 34.90
CA VAL A 201 28.77 -3.73 33.58
C VAL A 201 29.91 -3.43 32.59
N GLN A 202 30.90 -2.65 33.00
CA GLN A 202 32.06 -2.34 32.18
C GLN A 202 32.83 -3.61 31.75
N ARG A 203 33.02 -4.56 32.67
CA ARG A 203 33.68 -5.84 32.37
C ARG A 203 32.85 -6.72 31.44
N ARG A 204 31.54 -6.82 31.69
CA ARG A 204 30.60 -7.54 30.81
C ARG A 204 30.65 -6.98 29.39
N ASP A 205 30.53 -5.66 29.25
CA ASP A 205 30.48 -4.98 27.96
C ASP A 205 31.84 -5.03 27.25
N ALA A 206 32.95 -4.93 27.99
CA ALA A 206 34.30 -5.12 27.45
C ALA A 206 34.52 -6.54 26.93
N LEU A 207 34.02 -7.56 27.63
CA LEU A 207 34.08 -8.96 27.19
C LEU A 207 33.20 -9.16 25.95
N TYR A 208 31.95 -8.67 25.96
CA TYR A 208 31.06 -8.73 24.80
C TYR A 208 31.68 -8.07 23.56
N ASN A 209 32.20 -6.85 23.67
CA ASN A 209 32.81 -6.14 22.55
C ASN A 209 34.03 -6.89 21.99
N ARG A 210 34.86 -7.46 22.88
CA ARG A 210 36.01 -8.29 22.49
C ARG A 210 35.58 -9.53 21.70
N LEU A 211 34.58 -10.27 22.21
CA LEU A 211 34.05 -11.45 21.54
C LEU A 211 33.38 -11.09 20.21
N HIS A 212 32.63 -9.99 20.19
CA HIS A 212 31.99 -9.49 18.97
C HIS A 212 33.02 -9.21 17.88
N THR A 213 34.08 -8.46 18.19
CA THR A 213 35.17 -8.24 17.23
C THR A 213 35.83 -9.55 16.80
N ALA A 214 36.19 -10.42 17.74
CA ALA A 214 36.88 -11.66 17.44
C ALA A 214 36.07 -12.63 16.56
N TYR A 215 34.78 -12.82 16.84
CA TYR A 215 33.92 -13.74 16.08
C TYR A 215 33.52 -13.17 14.72
N THR A 216 33.25 -11.86 14.63
CA THR A 216 32.95 -11.23 13.34
C THR A 216 34.18 -11.20 12.42
N ASP A 217 35.37 -10.95 12.95
CA ASP A 217 36.62 -10.99 12.19
C ASP A 217 36.99 -12.42 11.77
N LYS A 218 36.76 -13.41 12.65
CA LYS A 218 36.92 -14.83 12.29
C LYS A 218 35.98 -15.22 11.14
N LEU A 219 34.72 -14.81 11.18
CA LEU A 219 33.77 -15.08 10.10
C LEU A 219 34.21 -14.42 8.78
N ARG A 220 34.67 -13.16 8.82
CA ARG A 220 35.23 -12.47 7.64
C ARG A 220 36.43 -13.22 7.07
N ALA A 221 37.39 -13.60 7.90
CA ALA A 221 38.59 -14.32 7.48
C ALA A 221 38.24 -15.65 6.80
N VAL A 222 37.29 -16.42 7.35
CA VAL A 222 36.83 -17.68 6.75
C VAL A 222 36.15 -17.44 5.40
N LEU A 223 35.31 -16.40 5.28
CA LEU A 223 34.70 -16.02 4.00
C LEU A 223 35.76 -15.64 2.95
N ASP A 224 36.79 -14.90 3.34
CA ASP A 224 37.91 -14.52 2.47
C ASP A 224 38.73 -15.75 2.04
N GLU A 225 39.02 -16.68 2.95
CA GLU A 225 39.73 -17.94 2.64
C GLU A 225 38.95 -18.83 1.67
N MET A 226 37.61 -18.85 1.78
CA MET A 226 36.73 -19.55 0.85
C MET A 226 36.49 -18.79 -0.46
N HIS A 227 37.09 -17.60 -0.62
CA HIS A 227 36.91 -16.73 -1.78
C HIS A 227 35.44 -16.35 -2.03
N TRP A 228 34.67 -16.15 -0.95
CA TRP A 228 33.29 -15.68 -1.03
C TRP A 228 33.22 -14.19 -1.35
N PRO A 229 32.26 -13.72 -2.18
CA PRO A 229 31.29 -14.47 -2.96
C PRO A 229 31.86 -14.91 -4.33
N PRO A 230 31.52 -16.12 -4.81
CA PRO A 230 31.80 -16.49 -6.19
C PRO A 230 31.01 -15.61 -7.17
N PRO A 231 31.42 -15.53 -8.45
CA PRO A 231 30.79 -14.63 -9.43
C PRO A 231 29.29 -14.87 -9.60
N GLU A 232 28.82 -16.10 -9.40
CA GLU A 232 27.41 -16.51 -9.46
C GLU A 232 26.51 -15.91 -8.37
N HIS A 233 27.10 -15.38 -7.28
CA HIS A 233 26.40 -14.73 -6.17
C HIS A 233 26.71 -13.23 -6.09
N GLN A 234 27.65 -12.73 -6.90
CA GLN A 234 28.12 -11.34 -6.87
C GLN A 234 27.68 -10.53 -8.10
N ASN A 235 27.65 -11.13 -9.29
CA ASN A 235 27.40 -10.41 -10.53
C ASN A 235 26.17 -10.95 -11.28
N PRO A 236 25.04 -10.22 -11.28
CA PRO A 236 23.86 -10.65 -12.02
C PRO A 236 24.07 -10.63 -13.55
N ASP A 237 25.08 -9.92 -14.05
CA ASP A 237 25.36 -9.78 -15.50
C ASP A 237 26.33 -10.84 -16.05
N ALA A 238 26.78 -11.81 -15.25
CA ALA A 238 27.72 -12.84 -15.69
C ALA A 238 27.03 -14.03 -16.39
N ASP A 239 27.57 -14.49 -17.52
CA ASP A 239 27.07 -15.67 -18.24
C ASP A 239 27.15 -16.93 -17.37
N ARG A 240 26.00 -17.61 -17.21
CA ARG A 240 25.78 -18.72 -16.25
C ARG A 240 26.07 -20.11 -16.80
N THR A 241 26.86 -20.24 -17.86
CA THR A 241 26.93 -21.52 -18.59
C THR A 241 27.78 -22.60 -17.90
N ASP A 242 28.72 -22.28 -17.00
CA ASP A 242 29.76 -23.26 -16.62
C ASP A 242 30.30 -23.18 -15.15
N LEU A 243 29.50 -22.77 -14.16
CA LEU A 243 29.95 -22.71 -12.76
C LEU A 243 29.28 -23.80 -11.91
N GLY A 244 30.10 -24.63 -11.25
CA GLY A 244 29.64 -25.69 -10.36
C GLY A 244 28.94 -25.12 -9.13
N SER A 245 27.98 -25.86 -8.57
CA SER A 245 27.21 -25.43 -7.39
C SER A 245 28.11 -25.19 -6.18
N PHE A 246 28.43 -23.94 -5.87
CA PHE A 246 29.06 -23.58 -4.61
C PHE A 246 28.07 -23.82 -3.47
N SER A 247 28.53 -24.43 -2.37
CA SER A 247 27.69 -24.69 -1.19
C SER A 247 28.39 -24.24 0.08
N LEU A 248 27.77 -23.30 0.80
CA LEU A 248 28.22 -22.81 2.09
C LEU A 248 28.22 -23.95 3.13
N LEU A 249 27.29 -24.89 3.02
CA LEU A 249 27.19 -26.03 3.94
C LEU A 249 28.34 -27.05 3.78
N ALA A 250 29.16 -26.98 2.74
CA ALA A 250 30.31 -27.87 2.58
C ALA A 250 31.47 -27.52 3.53
N HIS A 251 31.54 -26.28 4.01
CA HIS A 251 32.70 -25.77 4.77
C HIS A 251 32.46 -25.87 6.29
N ALA A 252 33.26 -26.67 6.98
CA ALA A 252 33.14 -26.86 8.44
C ALA A 252 33.53 -25.59 9.23
N ASP A 253 34.60 -24.90 8.81
CA ASP A 253 35.08 -23.69 9.47
C ASP A 253 34.05 -22.55 9.39
N LEU A 254 33.31 -22.47 8.28
CA LEU A 254 32.20 -21.52 8.13
C LEU A 254 31.08 -21.82 9.11
N LYS A 255 30.69 -23.10 9.26
CA LYS A 255 29.65 -23.50 10.21
C LYS A 255 30.04 -23.07 11.62
N ASP A 256 31.27 -23.34 12.05
CA ASP A 256 31.72 -23.00 13.39
C ASP A 256 31.76 -21.47 13.61
N ALA A 257 32.29 -20.71 12.67
CA ALA A 257 32.32 -19.24 12.76
C ALA A 257 30.91 -18.62 12.70
N TRP A 258 30.02 -19.17 11.87
CA TRP A 258 28.62 -18.73 11.77
C TRP A 258 27.87 -18.95 13.08
N VAL A 259 28.03 -20.12 13.69
CA VAL A 259 27.42 -20.46 14.98
C VAL A 259 27.95 -19.56 16.08
N ASP A 260 29.25 -19.28 16.13
CA ASP A 260 29.85 -18.37 17.12
C ASP A 260 29.20 -16.98 17.10
N VAL A 261 29.00 -16.41 15.90
CA VAL A 261 28.35 -15.10 15.74
C VAL A 261 26.87 -15.16 16.12
N CYS A 262 26.12 -16.16 15.63
CA CYS A 262 24.70 -16.29 15.91
C CYS A 262 24.42 -16.53 17.39
N GLU A 263 25.20 -17.39 18.05
CA GLU A 263 25.05 -17.64 19.47
C GLU A 263 25.40 -16.38 20.28
N LEU A 264 26.48 -15.67 19.93
CA LEU A 264 26.82 -14.41 20.62
C LEU A 264 25.68 -13.40 20.48
N GLN A 265 25.10 -13.29 19.30
CA GLN A 265 24.01 -12.36 19.06
C GLN A 265 22.77 -12.72 19.91
N LEU A 266 22.37 -14.00 19.90
CA LEU A 266 21.22 -14.49 20.65
C LEU A 266 21.42 -14.42 22.17
N THR A 267 22.63 -14.70 22.66
CA THR A 267 22.94 -14.61 24.11
C THR A 267 22.94 -13.15 24.56
N ALA A 268 23.55 -12.23 23.83
CA ALA A 268 23.52 -10.81 24.16
C ALA A 268 22.08 -10.25 24.13
N ALA A 269 21.23 -10.74 23.23
CA ALA A 269 19.81 -10.40 23.22
C ALA A 269 19.06 -10.95 24.45
N ALA A 270 19.31 -12.20 24.84
CA ALA A 270 18.72 -12.81 26.04
C ALA A 270 19.15 -12.10 27.35
N LEU A 271 20.36 -11.51 27.36
CA LEU A 271 20.90 -10.75 28.49
C LEU A 271 20.52 -9.26 28.46
N GLY A 272 19.74 -8.81 27.48
CA GLY A 272 19.34 -7.40 27.34
C GLY A 272 20.48 -6.43 26.98
N ILE A 273 21.61 -6.93 26.49
CA ILE A 273 22.75 -6.11 26.02
C ILE A 273 22.41 -5.45 24.67
N GLN A 274 21.69 -6.18 23.80
CA GLN A 274 21.23 -5.70 22.50
C GLN A 274 19.80 -6.17 22.21
N ALA A 275 19.16 -5.59 21.18
CA ALA A 275 17.86 -6.04 20.73
C ALA A 275 17.92 -7.42 20.05
N ALA A 276 16.85 -8.21 20.16
CA ALA A 276 16.76 -9.50 19.50
C ALA A 276 16.66 -9.34 17.97
N PRO A 277 17.29 -10.24 17.18
CA PRO A 277 17.20 -10.22 15.73
C PRO A 277 15.75 -10.37 15.27
N SER A 278 15.31 -9.51 14.35
CA SER A 278 13.91 -9.39 13.95
C SER A 278 13.39 -10.58 13.14
N ALA A 279 14.27 -11.30 12.43
CA ALA A 279 13.89 -12.54 11.73
C ALA A 279 13.70 -13.75 12.65
N VAL A 280 14.23 -13.71 13.88
CA VAL A 280 14.19 -14.84 14.80
C VAL A 280 12.89 -14.81 15.59
N ARG A 281 12.03 -15.81 15.38
CA ARG A 281 10.80 -15.99 16.15
C ARG A 281 10.98 -17.09 17.18
N THR A 282 10.83 -16.74 18.45
CA THR A 282 10.63 -17.73 19.52
C THR A 282 9.18 -18.17 19.48
N LEU A 283 8.91 -19.46 19.28
CA LEU A 283 7.55 -19.98 19.47
C LEU A 283 7.09 -19.67 20.91
N PRO A 284 5.81 -19.28 21.11
CA PRO A 284 5.29 -19.01 22.43
C PRO A 284 5.45 -20.25 23.31
N SER A 285 6.13 -20.08 24.44
CA SER A 285 6.10 -21.05 25.53
C SER A 285 4.68 -21.10 26.09
N VAL A 286 4.18 -22.28 26.43
CA VAL A 286 2.86 -22.50 27.08
C VAL A 286 2.71 -21.67 28.38
N SER A 287 3.80 -21.13 28.92
CA SER A 287 3.85 -20.34 30.16
C SER A 287 3.95 -18.81 29.99
N GLY A 288 3.83 -18.24 28.78
CA GLY A 288 3.97 -16.79 28.60
C GLY A 288 3.11 -16.23 27.47
N SER A 289 1.93 -15.71 27.82
CA SER A 289 1.00 -15.04 26.89
C SER A 289 1.40 -13.60 26.53
N GLU A 290 2.58 -13.11 26.94
CA GLU A 290 2.88 -11.66 26.92
C GLU A 290 3.66 -11.15 25.69
N THR A 291 4.23 -12.02 24.85
CA THR A 291 5.04 -11.56 23.70
C THR A 291 4.27 -11.38 22.38
N ALA A 292 2.95 -11.61 22.37
CA ALA A 292 2.15 -11.60 21.15
C ALA A 292 1.92 -10.20 20.51
N ASN A 293 2.28 -9.10 21.20
CA ASN A 293 1.92 -7.74 20.77
C ASN A 293 3.10 -6.81 20.41
N ALA A 294 4.35 -7.27 20.41
CA ALA A 294 5.46 -6.45 19.93
C ALA A 294 5.36 -6.29 18.40
N ALA A 295 5.23 -5.05 17.92
CA ALA A 295 5.14 -4.77 16.49
C ALA A 295 6.42 -5.25 15.78
N VAL A 296 6.31 -6.33 15.00
CA VAL A 296 7.43 -6.84 14.19
C VAL A 296 7.87 -5.74 13.22
N ALA A 297 9.17 -5.42 13.25
CA ALA A 297 9.80 -4.44 12.37
C ALA A 297 9.79 -4.92 10.92
N GLN A 298 9.52 -4.02 9.98
CA GLN A 298 9.46 -4.35 8.56
C GLN A 298 10.88 -4.49 7.98
N PRO A 299 11.14 -5.49 7.12
CA PRO A 299 12.38 -5.58 6.35
C PRO A 299 12.65 -4.29 5.57
N GLY A 300 13.89 -3.79 5.64
CA GLY A 300 14.28 -2.49 5.07
C GLY A 300 14.02 -1.28 5.98
N SER A 301 13.35 -1.42 7.14
CA SER A 301 13.16 -0.34 8.12
C SER A 301 14.37 -0.12 9.04
N GLU A 302 14.51 1.08 9.63
CA GLU A 302 15.54 1.36 10.66
C GLU A 302 15.30 0.54 11.95
N ALA A 303 14.05 0.17 12.21
CA ALA A 303 13.67 -0.60 13.39
C ALA A 303 14.02 -2.09 13.28
N TYR A 304 14.35 -2.57 12.07
CA TYR A 304 14.68 -3.97 11.84
C TYR A 304 16.11 -4.26 12.31
N VAL A 305 16.24 -5.24 13.18
CA VAL A 305 17.52 -5.71 13.71
C VAL A 305 17.96 -6.92 12.89
N PRO A 306 18.98 -6.79 12.01
CA PRO A 306 19.40 -7.89 11.14
C PRO A 306 20.20 -8.96 11.89
N LEU A 307 20.28 -10.15 11.30
CA LEU A 307 21.22 -11.15 11.74
C LEU A 307 22.65 -10.73 11.34
N GLU A 308 23.55 -10.64 12.33
CA GLU A 308 24.91 -10.10 12.10
C GLU A 308 25.70 -10.99 11.13
N ALA A 309 25.54 -12.31 11.23
CA ALA A 309 26.16 -13.27 10.33
C ALA A 309 25.72 -13.07 8.86
N VAL A 310 24.44 -12.76 8.62
CA VAL A 310 23.94 -12.43 7.28
C VAL A 310 24.49 -11.10 6.81
N THR A 311 24.54 -10.09 7.68
CA THR A 311 25.10 -8.77 7.35
C THR A 311 26.55 -8.89 6.88
N ILE A 312 27.37 -9.70 7.56
CA ILE A 312 28.76 -9.98 7.19
C ILE A 312 28.85 -10.75 5.87
N LEU A 313 28.03 -11.79 5.70
CA LEU A 313 27.98 -12.58 4.47
C LEU A 313 27.60 -11.75 3.24
N PHE A 314 26.65 -10.82 3.40
CA PHE A 314 26.09 -10.02 2.31
C PHE A 314 26.93 -8.76 2.01
N HIS A 315 27.77 -8.33 2.95
CA HIS A 315 28.65 -7.18 2.78
C HIS A 315 29.47 -7.21 1.47
N PRO A 316 30.22 -8.28 1.13
CA PRO A 316 31.02 -8.33 -0.10
C PRO A 316 30.16 -8.40 -1.39
N ILE A 317 28.91 -8.87 -1.31
CA ILE A 317 27.96 -8.83 -2.42
C ILE A 317 27.58 -7.38 -2.73
N LEU A 318 27.34 -6.57 -1.69
CA LEU A 318 26.98 -5.16 -1.82
C LEU A 318 28.15 -4.25 -2.21
N LEU A 319 29.41 -4.71 -2.11
CA LEU A 319 30.57 -3.89 -2.51
C LEU A 319 30.50 -3.46 -3.98
N ARG A 320 29.97 -4.31 -4.88
CA ARG A 320 29.77 -3.97 -6.29
C ARG A 320 28.73 -2.86 -6.46
N PHE A 321 27.60 -2.98 -5.75
CA PHE A 321 26.58 -1.94 -5.73
C PHE A 321 27.19 -0.61 -5.27
N ARG A 322 27.90 -0.60 -4.13
CA ARG A 322 28.55 0.60 -3.60
C ARG A 322 29.60 1.16 -4.56
N TYR A 323 30.42 0.32 -5.18
CA TYR A 323 31.44 0.77 -6.13
C TYR A 323 30.86 1.46 -7.37
N HIS A 324 29.74 0.95 -7.90
CA HIS A 324 29.12 1.51 -9.12
C HIS A 324 28.15 2.66 -8.83
N PHE A 325 27.50 2.64 -7.67
CA PHE A 325 26.38 3.53 -7.37
C PHE A 325 26.63 4.45 -6.18
N ASP A 326 27.76 4.33 -5.47
CA ASP A 326 28.22 5.33 -4.51
C ASP A 326 29.46 6.06 -5.06
N GLY A 327 29.43 7.40 -5.10
CA GLY A 327 30.55 8.26 -5.53
C GLY A 327 30.46 8.77 -6.97
N ASP A 328 31.60 9.17 -7.54
CA ASP A 328 31.71 9.97 -8.78
C ASP A 328 31.79 9.12 -10.07
N ARG A 329 31.28 7.88 -10.04
CA ARG A 329 31.28 7.01 -11.23
C ARG A 329 30.22 7.46 -12.23
N SER A 330 30.49 7.26 -13.52
CA SER A 330 29.53 7.53 -14.61
C SER A 330 28.26 6.66 -14.53
N THR A 331 28.29 5.60 -13.73
CA THR A 331 27.14 4.72 -13.44
C THR A 331 26.22 5.25 -12.35
N ASN A 332 26.67 6.19 -11.51
CA ASN A 332 25.87 6.82 -10.47
C ASN A 332 25.14 8.06 -11.04
N ARG A 333 24.00 7.83 -11.67
CA ARG A 333 23.24 8.84 -12.41
C ARG A 333 21.84 9.02 -11.82
N LEU A 334 21.48 10.26 -11.50
CA LEU A 334 20.15 10.61 -10.98
C LEU A 334 19.03 10.42 -12.01
N ASP A 335 19.36 10.53 -13.30
CA ASP A 335 18.43 10.34 -14.41
C ASP A 335 18.25 8.86 -14.81
N LYS A 336 19.09 7.96 -14.25
CA LYS A 336 19.07 6.52 -14.53
C LYS A 336 18.94 5.67 -13.26
N PRO A 337 17.91 5.90 -12.42
CA PRO A 337 17.70 5.09 -11.22
C PRO A 337 17.41 3.62 -11.53
N GLU A 338 16.88 3.32 -12.73
CA GLU A 338 16.60 1.95 -13.17
C GLU A 338 17.84 1.04 -13.13
N TRP A 339 19.05 1.59 -13.26
CA TRP A 339 20.29 0.80 -13.23
C TRP A 339 20.56 0.19 -11.86
N PHE A 340 20.48 0.99 -10.80
CA PHE A 340 20.75 0.50 -9.46
C PHE A 340 19.55 -0.32 -8.92
N LEU A 341 18.32 0.05 -9.29
CA LEU A 341 17.11 -0.69 -8.92
C LEU A 341 17.12 -2.09 -9.54
N ARG A 342 17.36 -2.20 -10.86
CA ARG A 342 17.45 -3.49 -11.56
C ARG A 342 18.58 -4.35 -11.02
N HIS A 343 19.73 -3.74 -10.70
CA HIS A 343 20.83 -4.47 -10.09
C HIS A 343 20.42 -5.09 -8.75
N MET A 344 19.77 -4.32 -7.87
CA MET A 344 19.32 -4.81 -6.57
C MET A 344 18.23 -5.88 -6.69
N LEU A 345 17.28 -5.73 -7.62
CA LEU A 345 16.28 -6.76 -7.90
C LEU A 345 16.92 -8.07 -8.38
N ALA A 346 17.92 -7.97 -9.26
CA ALA A 346 18.66 -9.14 -9.74
C ALA A 346 19.47 -9.81 -8.63
N LEU A 347 20.04 -9.04 -7.68
CA LEU A 347 20.70 -9.61 -6.49
C LEU A 347 19.72 -10.42 -5.62
N VAL A 348 18.47 -9.95 -5.44
CA VAL A 348 17.42 -10.70 -4.72
C VAL A 348 17.12 -12.00 -5.44
N GLN A 349 16.87 -11.96 -6.75
CA GLN A 349 16.59 -13.14 -7.57
C GLN A 349 17.73 -14.17 -7.48
N MET A 350 18.96 -13.70 -7.65
CA MET A 350 20.16 -14.52 -7.67
C MET A 350 20.42 -15.22 -6.33
N ASN A 351 20.17 -14.54 -5.20
CA ASN A 351 20.41 -15.09 -3.87
C ASN A 351 19.17 -15.73 -3.23
N SER A 352 18.01 -15.67 -3.87
CA SER A 352 16.73 -16.18 -3.36
C SER A 352 16.78 -17.64 -2.85
N ALA A 353 17.54 -18.50 -3.53
CA ALA A 353 17.69 -19.92 -3.17
C ALA A 353 18.42 -20.13 -1.84
N LEU A 354 19.43 -19.30 -1.53
CA LEU A 354 20.18 -19.36 -0.27
C LEU A 354 19.30 -18.99 0.93
N PHE A 355 18.35 -18.07 0.71
CA PHE A 355 17.48 -17.51 1.74
C PHE A 355 16.07 -18.10 1.73
N ARG A 356 15.85 -19.27 1.11
CA ARG A 356 14.56 -19.95 1.16
C ARG A 356 14.19 -20.24 2.62
N PRO A 357 13.03 -19.75 3.11
CA PRO A 357 12.63 -19.97 4.49
C PRO A 357 12.35 -21.44 4.73
N ALA A 358 12.70 -21.93 5.92
CA ALA A 358 12.39 -23.27 6.33
C ALA A 358 11.04 -23.29 7.06
N PRO A 359 9.99 -23.94 6.53
CA PRO A 359 8.62 -23.77 7.02
C PRO A 359 8.36 -24.43 8.39
N ASP A 360 9.09 -25.49 8.73
CA ASP A 360 9.00 -26.20 10.01
C ASP A 360 10.37 -26.78 10.40
N ALA A 361 10.47 -27.40 11.58
CA ALA A 361 11.70 -28.02 12.07
C ALA A 361 12.23 -29.21 11.24
N TRP A 362 11.42 -29.73 10.32
CA TRP A 362 11.63 -31.01 9.63
C TRP A 362 12.02 -30.82 8.18
N GLN A 363 11.58 -29.73 7.57
CA GLN A 363 11.81 -29.38 6.19
C GLN A 363 13.08 -28.53 6.10
N ALA A 364 13.93 -28.90 5.14
CA ALA A 364 15.13 -28.16 4.82
C ALA A 364 14.76 -26.81 4.18
N GLY A 365 15.37 -25.74 4.66
CA GLY A 365 15.33 -24.44 4.01
C GLY A 365 16.45 -24.27 2.98
N GLY A 366 16.74 -23.02 2.66
CA GLY A 366 18.00 -22.66 1.99
C GLY A 366 19.19 -22.78 2.93
N GLU A 367 20.40 -22.66 2.37
CA GLU A 367 21.63 -22.86 3.15
C GLU A 367 21.76 -21.91 4.35
N ILE A 368 21.23 -20.68 4.25
CA ILE A 368 21.22 -19.73 5.37
C ILE A 368 20.29 -20.19 6.49
N ALA A 369 19.14 -20.75 6.14
CA ALA A 369 18.22 -21.31 7.13
C ALA A 369 18.85 -22.51 7.85
N GLU A 370 19.62 -23.34 7.14
CA GLU A 370 20.33 -24.47 7.74
C GLU A 370 21.52 -24.04 8.59
N LEU A 371 22.32 -23.06 8.14
CA LEU A 371 23.43 -22.52 8.94
C LEU A 371 22.93 -21.90 10.25
N THR A 372 21.82 -21.17 10.21
CA THR A 372 21.21 -20.55 11.40
C THR A 372 20.56 -21.53 12.37
N ARG A 373 20.29 -22.77 11.93
CA ARG A 373 19.84 -23.88 12.79
C ARG A 373 20.97 -24.55 13.56
N LEU A 374 22.21 -24.44 13.07
CA LEU A 374 23.35 -25.06 13.74
C LEU A 374 23.60 -24.40 15.10
N ARG A 375 23.93 -25.21 16.11
CA ARG A 375 24.20 -24.79 17.48
C ARG A 375 25.34 -25.59 18.06
N ARG A 376 26.12 -24.99 18.94
CA ARG A 376 27.15 -25.71 19.67
C ARG A 376 26.50 -26.68 20.67
N PRO A 377 27.06 -27.89 20.82
CA PRO A 377 26.63 -28.80 21.87
C PRO A 377 26.91 -28.16 23.25
N ILE A 378 25.86 -27.91 24.01
CA ILE A 378 25.95 -27.38 25.38
C ILE A 378 26.33 -28.55 26.31
N PRO A 379 27.29 -28.40 27.24
CA PRO A 379 27.56 -29.40 28.28
C PRO A 379 26.31 -29.74 29.12
N PRO A 380 26.25 -30.88 29.82
CA PRO A 380 25.03 -31.62 30.12
C PRO A 380 24.11 -31.04 31.23
N VAL A 381 24.18 -29.74 31.53
CA VAL A 381 23.47 -29.14 32.68
C VAL A 381 22.08 -28.60 32.32
N THR A 382 21.75 -28.42 31.05
CA THR A 382 20.40 -28.03 30.61
C THR A 382 19.78 -29.11 29.72
N THR A 383 18.95 -29.98 30.31
CA THR A 383 18.25 -31.09 29.63
C THR A 383 17.00 -30.66 28.84
N PHE A 384 16.90 -29.40 28.41
CA PHE A 384 15.82 -28.96 27.54
C PHE A 384 16.34 -28.64 26.14
N ARG A 385 16.04 -29.60 25.26
CA ARG A 385 16.05 -29.60 23.79
C ARG A 385 16.35 -28.23 23.17
N GLN A 386 17.28 -28.27 22.20
CA GLN A 386 17.47 -27.26 21.18
C GLN A 386 16.10 -26.73 20.72
N ARG A 387 15.69 -25.57 21.25
CA ARG A 387 14.45 -24.90 20.85
C ARG A 387 14.54 -24.71 19.34
N HIS A 388 13.60 -25.27 18.59
CA HIS A 388 13.49 -24.96 17.18
C HIS A 388 13.31 -23.44 17.06
N ILE A 389 14.33 -22.77 16.52
CA ILE A 389 14.27 -21.34 16.24
C ILE A 389 13.80 -21.22 14.80
N TYR A 390 12.62 -20.63 14.63
CA TYR A 390 12.17 -20.23 13.31
C TYR A 390 12.90 -18.95 12.90
N VAL A 391 13.56 -18.97 11.75
CA VAL A 391 14.25 -17.81 11.19
C VAL A 391 13.60 -17.46 9.85
N ASP A 392 13.08 -16.25 9.75
CA ASP A 392 12.57 -15.72 8.49
C ASP A 392 13.74 -15.21 7.61
N THR A 393 14.37 -16.14 6.91
CA THR A 393 15.50 -15.81 6.02
C THR A 393 15.08 -14.95 4.83
N ALA A 394 13.81 -14.97 4.43
CA ALA A 394 13.35 -14.12 3.34
C ALA A 394 13.33 -12.65 3.75
N ALA A 395 12.92 -12.37 4.99
CA ALA A 395 13.01 -11.05 5.59
C ALA A 395 14.46 -10.54 5.70
N GLU A 396 15.41 -11.42 6.04
CA GLU A 396 16.84 -11.07 6.10
C GLU A 396 17.41 -10.67 4.73
N LEU A 397 17.06 -11.40 3.66
CA LEU A 397 17.47 -11.03 2.30
C LEU A 397 16.87 -9.69 1.89
N LEU A 398 15.57 -9.50 2.12
CA LEU A 398 14.89 -8.25 1.80
C LEU A 398 15.48 -7.08 2.57
N HIS A 399 15.75 -7.22 3.87
CA HIS A 399 16.39 -6.16 4.64
C HIS A 399 17.80 -5.85 4.11
N SER A 400 18.61 -6.88 3.83
CA SER A 400 19.98 -6.74 3.33
C SER A 400 20.07 -5.94 2.02
N VAL A 401 19.02 -5.99 1.19
CA VAL A 401 18.93 -5.25 -0.07
C VAL A 401 18.22 -3.90 0.09
N LEU A 402 17.04 -3.89 0.70
CA LEU A 402 16.20 -2.69 0.80
C LEU A 402 16.84 -1.61 1.68
N TYR A 403 17.48 -1.97 2.79
CA TYR A 403 18.08 -1.00 3.70
C TYR A 403 19.14 -0.11 3.02
N PRO A 404 20.21 -0.63 2.39
CA PRO A 404 21.18 0.20 1.69
C PRO A 404 20.57 0.95 0.50
N LEU A 405 19.66 0.32 -0.24
CA LEU A 405 18.97 0.94 -1.37
C LEU A 405 18.18 2.19 -0.95
N ARG A 406 17.47 2.08 0.16
CA ARG A 406 16.67 3.16 0.73
C ARG A 406 17.53 4.33 1.20
N ARG A 407 18.67 4.05 1.85
CA ARG A 407 19.63 5.09 2.22
C ARG A 407 20.16 5.84 1.01
N LYS A 408 20.44 5.14 -0.10
CA LYS A 408 20.83 5.76 -1.36
C LYS A 408 19.74 6.69 -1.91
N ILE A 409 18.49 6.22 -1.92
CA ILE A 409 17.34 7.01 -2.40
C ILE A 409 17.20 8.28 -1.55
N HIS A 410 17.15 8.16 -0.23
CA HIS A 410 17.03 9.29 0.69
C HIS A 410 18.14 10.33 0.49
N ALA A 411 19.39 9.90 0.29
CA ALA A 411 20.50 10.81 0.03
C ALA A 411 20.35 11.63 -1.26
N SER A 412 19.52 11.19 -2.21
CA SER A 412 19.26 11.88 -3.48
C SER A 412 17.96 12.68 -3.52
N MET A 413 17.04 12.48 -2.56
CA MET A 413 15.68 13.02 -2.63
C MET A 413 15.64 14.55 -2.63
N GLU A 414 16.48 15.21 -1.82
CA GLU A 414 16.52 16.68 -1.76
C GLU A 414 16.89 17.30 -3.12
N LEU A 415 17.88 16.72 -3.82
CA LEU A 415 18.29 17.14 -5.17
C LEU A 415 17.22 16.84 -6.22
N LEU A 416 16.53 15.70 -6.09
CA LEU A 416 15.44 15.34 -7.00
C LEU A 416 14.24 16.28 -6.85
N ALA A 417 13.93 16.72 -5.62
CA ALA A 417 12.84 17.65 -5.36
C ALA A 417 13.00 18.99 -6.12
N GLU A 418 14.23 19.43 -6.39
CA GLU A 418 14.50 20.64 -7.19
C GLU A 418 14.21 20.45 -8.69
N GLN A 419 14.10 19.21 -9.18
CA GLN A 419 13.98 18.87 -10.59
C GLN A 419 12.74 18.01 -10.86
N PRO A 420 11.56 18.61 -11.14
CA PRO A 420 10.29 17.90 -11.19
C PRO A 420 10.23 16.73 -12.18
N ALA A 421 10.88 16.87 -13.35
CA ALA A 421 10.91 15.81 -14.36
C ALA A 421 11.73 14.59 -13.90
N LEU A 422 12.87 14.82 -13.24
CA LEU A 422 13.67 13.73 -12.67
C LEU A 422 12.99 13.09 -11.48
N LEU A 423 12.34 13.90 -10.62
CA LEU A 423 11.55 13.40 -9.50
C LEU A 423 10.44 12.45 -9.99
N ALA A 424 9.66 12.88 -10.99
CA ALA A 424 8.58 12.08 -11.55
C ALA A 424 9.10 10.75 -12.15
N HIS A 425 10.20 10.79 -12.90
CA HIS A 425 10.85 9.57 -13.42
C HIS A 425 11.30 8.64 -12.28
N ASN A 426 11.96 9.17 -11.26
CA ASN A 426 12.42 8.37 -10.11
C ASN A 426 11.26 7.72 -9.34
N ILE A 427 10.20 8.47 -9.06
CA ILE A 427 8.99 7.94 -8.39
C ILE A 427 8.38 6.80 -9.21
N PHE A 428 8.26 6.96 -10.52
CA PHE A 428 7.76 5.90 -11.39
C PHE A 428 8.64 4.65 -11.32
N GLN A 429 9.96 4.82 -11.39
CA GLN A 429 10.90 3.70 -11.28
C GLN A 429 10.85 3.01 -9.90
N TYR A 430 10.58 3.75 -8.81
CA TYR A 430 10.37 3.16 -7.49
C TYR A 430 9.07 2.35 -7.43
N LEU A 431 7.98 2.86 -8.00
CA LEU A 431 6.71 2.14 -8.09
C LEU A 431 6.85 0.85 -8.92
N THR A 432 7.55 0.91 -10.05
CA THR A 432 7.85 -0.28 -10.87
C THR A 432 8.69 -1.28 -10.10
N PHE A 433 9.76 -0.84 -9.43
CA PHE A 433 10.60 -1.72 -8.63
C PHE A 433 9.81 -2.41 -7.50
N ASP A 434 8.95 -1.68 -6.79
CA ASP A 434 8.13 -2.24 -5.70
C ASP A 434 7.12 -3.29 -6.23
N ALA A 435 6.54 -3.05 -7.42
CA ALA A 435 5.68 -4.01 -8.09
C ALA A 435 6.45 -5.27 -8.52
N ASP A 436 7.58 -5.09 -9.20
CA ASP A 436 8.44 -6.18 -9.68
C ASP A 436 8.98 -7.02 -8.51
N LEU A 437 9.44 -6.37 -7.44
CA LEU A 437 9.93 -7.05 -6.25
C LEU A 437 8.85 -7.94 -5.63
N ARG A 438 7.60 -7.46 -5.57
CA ARG A 438 6.47 -8.22 -5.03
C ARG A 438 6.10 -9.43 -5.88
N GLU A 439 6.28 -9.34 -7.20
CA GLU A 439 6.06 -10.45 -8.12
C GLU A 439 7.19 -11.49 -8.03
N VAL A 440 8.43 -11.01 -8.03
CA VAL A 440 9.65 -11.80 -8.09
C VAL A 440 9.98 -12.50 -6.77
N TYR A 441 9.84 -11.79 -5.65
CA TYR A 441 10.24 -12.26 -4.33
C TYR A 441 9.23 -11.82 -3.28
N ARG A 442 8.18 -12.62 -3.12
CA ARG A 442 7.15 -12.36 -2.13
C ARG A 442 7.76 -12.39 -0.72
N PRO A 443 7.56 -11.34 0.10
CA PRO A 443 7.93 -11.38 1.51
C PRO A 443 7.31 -12.61 2.18
N ALA A 444 8.06 -13.30 3.03
CA ALA A 444 7.55 -14.48 3.71
C ALA A 444 6.33 -14.12 4.57
N ALA A 445 5.34 -15.01 4.58
CA ALA A 445 4.07 -14.84 5.30
C ALA A 445 4.24 -14.67 6.81
N ALA A 446 5.41 -15.02 7.36
CA ALA A 446 5.66 -15.08 8.79
C ALA A 446 5.98 -13.72 9.43
N VAL A 447 6.51 -12.75 8.69
CA VAL A 447 7.01 -11.49 9.28
C VAL A 447 5.96 -10.39 9.47
N ALA A 448 4.70 -10.55 9.05
CA ALA A 448 3.94 -9.30 8.89
C ALA A 448 2.48 -9.21 9.31
N GLU A 449 1.72 -10.22 9.73
CA GLU A 449 0.26 -10.00 9.93
C GLU A 449 -0.40 -9.24 8.71
N GLY A 450 0.20 -9.34 7.50
CA GLY A 450 -0.17 -8.54 6.32
C GLY A 450 0.65 -7.26 5.99
N ARG A 451 1.62 -6.81 6.80
CA ARG A 451 2.36 -5.53 6.62
C ARG A 451 3.49 -5.51 5.56
N GLY A 452 3.94 -6.64 5.02
CA GLY A 452 4.97 -6.72 3.99
C GLY A 452 6.36 -6.13 4.34
N ALA A 453 7.25 -6.07 3.36
CA ALA A 453 8.50 -5.30 3.43
C ALA A 453 8.25 -3.82 3.14
N VAL A 454 9.21 -2.95 3.47
CA VAL A 454 9.13 -1.52 3.12
C VAL A 454 8.94 -1.34 1.61
N CYS A 455 7.95 -0.55 1.23
CA CYS A 455 7.70 -0.11 -0.13
C CYS A 455 8.44 1.23 -0.34
N LEU A 456 9.39 1.27 -1.28
CA LEU A 456 10.25 2.43 -1.48
C LEU A 456 9.45 3.67 -1.89
N ALA A 457 8.50 3.50 -2.81
CA ALA A 457 7.63 4.56 -3.27
C ALA A 457 6.75 5.11 -2.14
N ASP A 458 6.11 4.24 -1.36
CA ASP A 458 5.25 4.69 -0.25
C ASP A 458 6.04 5.44 0.83
N GLU A 459 7.28 5.02 1.11
CA GLU A 459 8.13 5.73 2.08
C GLU A 459 8.52 7.13 1.58
N VAL A 460 8.93 7.24 0.31
CA VAL A 460 9.27 8.53 -0.31
C VAL A 460 8.05 9.45 -0.39
N LEU A 461 6.90 8.93 -0.82
CA LEU A 461 5.66 9.68 -0.98
C LEU A 461 4.93 9.91 0.34
N GLY A 462 5.33 9.22 1.42
CA GLY A 462 4.92 9.51 2.79
C GLY A 462 5.46 10.85 3.30
N ASN A 463 6.51 11.38 2.66
CA ASN A 463 6.92 12.77 2.88
C ASN A 463 6.03 13.71 2.06
N ASP A 464 5.17 14.45 2.77
CA ASP A 464 4.25 15.43 2.18
C ASP A 464 4.95 16.42 1.24
N THR A 465 6.19 16.82 1.55
CA THR A 465 6.93 17.80 0.72
C THR A 465 7.24 17.24 -0.66
N TYR A 466 7.80 16.04 -0.75
CA TYR A 466 8.16 15.40 -2.02
C TYR A 466 6.91 15.06 -2.84
N PHE A 467 5.85 14.61 -2.18
CA PHE A 467 4.57 14.37 -2.85
C PHE A 467 3.98 15.65 -3.43
N GLN A 468 4.02 16.78 -2.71
CA GLN A 468 3.53 18.06 -3.23
C GLN A 468 4.36 18.55 -4.42
N GLU A 469 5.69 18.50 -4.35
CA GLU A 469 6.56 18.93 -5.46
C GLU A 469 6.32 18.09 -6.73
N TRP A 470 6.12 16.78 -6.57
CA TRP A 470 5.76 15.92 -7.70
C TRP A 470 4.38 16.28 -8.28
N LEU A 471 3.37 16.45 -7.42
CA LEU A 471 2.00 16.77 -7.83
C LEU A 471 1.92 18.13 -8.54
N ASP A 472 2.60 19.16 -8.02
CA ASP A 472 2.66 20.47 -8.65
C ASP A 472 3.47 20.45 -9.95
N GLY A 473 4.58 19.70 -9.98
CA GLY A 473 5.35 19.45 -11.19
C GLY A 473 4.49 18.84 -12.31
N GLU A 474 3.70 17.82 -11.97
CA GLU A 474 2.81 17.15 -12.91
C GLU A 474 1.67 18.06 -13.39
N ARG A 475 1.08 18.83 -12.47
CA ARG A 475 0.06 19.84 -12.80
C ARG A 475 0.57 20.85 -13.82
N VAL A 476 1.74 21.42 -13.56
CA VAL A 476 2.36 22.43 -14.45
C VAL A 476 2.75 21.81 -15.78
N PHE A 477 3.30 20.60 -15.78
CA PHE A 477 3.67 19.88 -17.00
C PHE A 477 2.44 19.61 -17.90
N ALA A 478 1.38 19.02 -17.34
CA ALA A 478 0.16 18.71 -18.07
C ALA A 478 -0.55 19.97 -18.59
N GLN A 479 -0.59 21.03 -17.78
CA GLN A 479 -1.17 22.33 -18.17
C GLN A 479 -0.40 22.95 -19.34
N ARG A 480 0.93 23.03 -19.27
CA ARG A 480 1.76 23.58 -20.36
C ARG A 480 1.63 22.77 -21.64
N ARG A 481 1.61 21.45 -21.55
CA ARG A 481 1.41 20.55 -22.70
C ARG A 481 0.07 20.84 -23.36
N PHE A 482 -1.00 20.97 -22.57
CA PHE A 482 -2.32 21.28 -23.11
C PHE A 482 -2.42 22.70 -23.71
N GLU A 483 -1.82 23.70 -23.09
CA GLU A 483 -1.77 25.07 -23.60
C GLU A 483 -1.04 25.14 -24.96
N THR A 484 0.10 24.43 -25.08
CA THR A 484 0.86 24.32 -26.34
C THR A 484 0.01 23.72 -27.46
N VAL A 485 -0.80 22.70 -27.14
CA VAL A 485 -1.72 22.09 -28.11
C VAL A 485 -2.78 23.10 -28.55
N LEU A 486 -3.31 23.92 -27.65
CA LEU A 486 -4.32 24.93 -27.97
C LEU A 486 -3.78 26.09 -28.83
N GLU A 487 -2.50 26.40 -28.72
CA GLU A 487 -1.82 27.42 -29.54
C GLU A 487 -1.54 26.96 -30.98
N THR A 488 -1.54 25.65 -31.21
CA THR A 488 -1.27 25.06 -32.52
C THR A 488 -2.40 25.39 -33.52
N PRO A 489 -2.12 25.80 -34.77
CA PRO A 489 -3.15 26.21 -35.73
C PRO A 489 -4.14 25.09 -36.10
N SER A 490 -3.74 23.82 -35.97
CA SER A 490 -4.56 22.64 -36.21
C SER A 490 -5.28 22.10 -34.97
N ALA A 491 -5.23 22.78 -33.83
CA ALA A 491 -5.87 22.34 -32.58
C ALA A 491 -7.37 22.02 -32.75
N TRP A 492 -8.05 22.80 -33.58
CA TRP A 492 -9.49 22.70 -33.85
C TRP A 492 -9.79 22.00 -35.18
N ALA A 493 -8.81 21.31 -35.77
CA ALA A 493 -9.05 20.45 -36.92
C ALA A 493 -9.84 19.21 -36.47
N LEU A 494 -10.75 18.75 -37.33
CA LEU A 494 -11.46 17.50 -37.11
C LEU A 494 -10.56 16.33 -37.49
N VAL A 495 -10.51 15.33 -36.62
CA VAL A 495 -9.66 14.15 -36.72
C VAL A 495 -10.46 12.94 -36.21
N GLN A 496 -10.20 11.76 -36.74
CA GLN A 496 -10.74 10.52 -36.17
C GLN A 496 -9.91 10.12 -34.94
N ALA A 497 -10.56 9.76 -33.84
CA ALA A 497 -9.88 9.60 -32.55
C ALA A 497 -8.76 8.53 -32.55
N ASP A 498 -8.89 7.49 -33.37
CA ASP A 498 -7.92 6.41 -33.57
C ASP A 498 -6.65 6.84 -34.33
N THR A 499 -6.74 7.84 -35.20
CA THR A 499 -5.60 8.40 -35.96
C THR A 499 -4.70 9.34 -35.15
N LEU A 500 -4.97 9.51 -33.85
CA LEU A 500 -4.19 10.37 -32.94
C LEU A 500 -3.01 9.64 -32.27
N THR A 501 -2.59 8.50 -32.80
CA THR A 501 -1.47 7.72 -32.24
C THR A 501 -0.11 8.26 -32.70
N ASP A 502 0.67 8.67 -31.69
CA ASP A 502 2.07 9.09 -31.66
C ASP A 502 2.55 10.28 -32.53
N GLU A 503 3.51 11.01 -31.93
CA GLU A 503 4.07 12.26 -32.41
C GLU A 503 4.81 12.08 -33.76
N ASP A 504 4.55 13.02 -34.68
CA ASP A 504 5.33 13.27 -35.91
C ASP A 504 5.45 12.12 -36.93
N ASP A 505 4.37 11.63 -37.56
CA ASP A 505 4.48 11.26 -38.98
C ASP A 505 3.15 11.23 -39.75
N LEU A 506 3.25 11.41 -41.07
CA LEU A 506 2.22 11.31 -42.11
C LEU A 506 1.40 12.56 -42.39
N SER A 507 2.02 13.37 -43.24
CA SER A 507 1.39 14.08 -44.36
C SER A 507 0.07 13.48 -44.83
N LEU A 508 -0.89 14.39 -45.05
CA LEU A 508 -2.12 14.20 -45.81
C LEU A 508 -1.84 13.51 -47.16
N ASP A 509 -1.96 12.19 -47.24
CA ASP A 509 -2.30 11.51 -48.48
C ASP A 509 -3.68 10.86 -48.31
N ALA A 510 -4.68 11.53 -48.88
CA ALA A 510 -6.08 11.13 -48.87
C ALA A 510 -6.31 10.01 -49.92
N GLY A 511 -5.62 8.88 -49.74
CA GLY A 511 -5.55 7.80 -50.73
C GLY A 511 -6.30 6.52 -50.38
N ASP A 512 -6.35 6.10 -49.11
CA ASP A 512 -6.90 4.80 -48.73
C ASP A 512 -7.97 4.93 -47.63
N ALA A 513 -9.20 5.20 -48.05
CA ALA A 513 -10.38 5.37 -47.19
C ALA A 513 -11.29 4.12 -47.16
N GLU A 514 -10.74 2.91 -47.06
CA GLU A 514 -11.55 1.68 -46.90
C GLU A 514 -11.01 0.67 -45.87
N ALA A 515 -10.43 1.15 -44.76
CA ALA A 515 -10.16 0.27 -43.61
C ALA A 515 -10.16 1.01 -42.26
N ALA A 516 -11.34 1.21 -41.66
CA ALA A 516 -11.63 1.08 -40.22
C ALA A 516 -13.00 1.71 -39.90
N THR A 517 -14.00 0.85 -39.70
CA THR A 517 -15.33 1.16 -39.20
C THR A 517 -15.27 1.45 -37.69
N ASP A 518 -15.99 2.48 -37.23
CA ASP A 518 -16.33 2.85 -35.83
C ASP A 518 -15.52 3.91 -35.06
N ALA A 519 -14.51 4.57 -35.63
CA ALA A 519 -13.80 5.63 -34.90
C ALA A 519 -14.59 6.96 -34.81
N GLN A 520 -14.67 7.54 -33.61
CA GLN A 520 -15.38 8.80 -33.36
C GLN A 520 -14.62 10.01 -33.91
N THR A 521 -15.34 10.90 -34.59
CA THR A 521 -14.80 12.18 -35.07
C THR A 521 -14.80 13.22 -33.96
N THR A 522 -13.65 13.82 -33.69
CA THR A 522 -13.49 14.86 -32.67
C THR A 522 -12.48 15.93 -33.13
N THR A 523 -12.23 16.93 -32.28
CA THR A 523 -11.16 17.91 -32.52
C THR A 523 -9.83 17.39 -31.98
N ARG A 524 -8.71 17.72 -32.65
CA ARG A 524 -7.36 17.33 -32.20
C ARG A 524 -7.11 17.70 -30.72
N CYS A 525 -7.50 18.92 -30.30
CA CYS A 525 -7.31 19.35 -28.92
C CYS A 525 -8.11 18.52 -27.89
N ALA A 526 -9.32 18.06 -28.24
CA ALA A 526 -10.13 17.21 -27.37
C ALA A 526 -9.53 15.80 -27.25
N GLY A 527 -9.09 15.22 -28.37
CA GLY A 527 -8.40 13.92 -28.35
C GLY A 527 -7.07 13.98 -27.58
N THR A 528 -6.24 14.99 -27.84
CA THR A 528 -5.00 15.19 -27.10
C THR A 528 -5.23 15.47 -25.61
N LEU A 529 -6.30 16.19 -25.23
CA LEU A 529 -6.67 16.35 -23.82
C LEU A 529 -6.89 15.00 -23.16
N MET A 530 -7.66 14.11 -23.78
CA MET A 530 -7.91 12.77 -23.22
C MET A 530 -6.62 11.94 -23.15
N ASN A 531 -5.73 12.04 -24.14
CA ASN A 531 -4.41 11.38 -24.08
C ASN A 531 -3.54 11.92 -22.94
N ILE A 532 -3.53 13.24 -22.70
CA ILE A 532 -2.83 13.84 -21.56
C ILE A 532 -3.41 13.31 -20.24
N LEU A 533 -4.74 13.29 -20.12
CA LEU A 533 -5.41 12.79 -18.92
C LEU A 533 -5.11 11.31 -18.68
N LEU A 534 -5.04 10.49 -19.74
CA LEU A 534 -4.68 9.07 -19.68
C LEU A 534 -3.26 8.90 -19.15
N GLY A 535 -2.30 9.64 -19.73
CA GLY A 535 -0.92 9.61 -19.24
C GLY A 535 -0.78 10.09 -17.79
N VAL A 536 -1.60 11.05 -17.33
CA VAL A 536 -1.69 11.39 -15.90
C VAL A 536 -2.23 10.21 -15.08
N THR A 537 -3.30 9.55 -15.53
CA THR A 537 -3.88 8.37 -14.86
C THR A 537 -2.85 7.25 -14.68
N GLU A 538 -2.10 6.91 -15.73
CA GLU A 538 -1.07 5.87 -15.70
C GLU A 538 0.01 6.13 -14.63
N ARG A 539 0.31 7.40 -14.34
CA ARG A 539 1.33 7.79 -13.36
C ARG A 539 0.88 7.66 -11.91
N TYR A 540 -0.39 7.91 -11.60
CA TYR A 540 -0.89 7.82 -10.22
C TYR A 540 -1.67 6.53 -9.93
N GLN A 541 -2.09 5.78 -10.96
CA GLN A 541 -2.79 4.51 -10.80
C GLN A 541 -2.07 3.50 -9.88
N PRO A 542 -0.72 3.35 -9.95
CA PRO A 542 0.01 2.40 -9.10
C PRO A 542 0.09 2.79 -7.61
N LEU A 543 -0.31 4.00 -7.24
CA LEU A 543 -0.23 4.48 -5.85
C LEU A 543 -1.18 3.71 -4.93
N HIS A 544 -0.67 3.24 -3.79
CA HIS A 544 -1.49 2.53 -2.80
C HIS A 544 -2.42 3.47 -2.01
N SER A 545 -2.00 4.71 -1.77
CA SER A 545 -2.78 5.68 -0.98
C SER A 545 -3.94 6.27 -1.78
N LEU A 546 -5.18 6.01 -1.33
CA LEU A 546 -6.39 6.63 -1.88
C LEU A 546 -6.31 8.16 -1.86
N GLY A 547 -5.79 8.74 -0.78
CA GLY A 547 -5.67 10.19 -0.63
C GLY A 547 -4.78 10.82 -1.70
N GLN A 548 -3.65 10.17 -2.01
CA GLN A 548 -2.74 10.61 -3.06
C GLN A 548 -3.35 10.45 -4.45
N ARG A 549 -4.02 9.32 -4.74
CA ARG A 549 -4.75 9.11 -6.01
C ARG A 549 -5.81 10.19 -6.24
N CYS A 550 -6.62 10.50 -5.22
CA CYS A 550 -7.63 11.55 -5.29
C CYS A 550 -7.02 12.95 -5.51
N ALA A 551 -5.84 13.21 -4.96
CA ALA A 551 -5.17 14.49 -5.13
C ALA A 551 -4.83 14.77 -6.61
N PHE A 552 -4.44 13.76 -7.40
CA PHE A 552 -4.21 13.91 -8.85
C PHE A 552 -5.49 14.26 -9.60
N VAL A 553 -6.59 13.57 -9.30
CA VAL A 553 -7.91 13.87 -9.89
C VAL A 553 -8.29 15.33 -9.62
N ILE A 554 -8.16 15.76 -8.36
CA ILE A 554 -8.57 17.10 -7.91
C ILE A 554 -7.64 18.20 -8.44
N ARG A 555 -6.31 18.00 -8.40
CA ARG A 555 -5.32 19.05 -8.66
C ARG A 555 -4.82 19.09 -10.10
N VAL A 556 -4.90 17.98 -10.84
CA VAL A 556 -4.38 17.89 -12.21
C VAL A 556 -5.53 17.73 -13.20
N GLN A 557 -6.34 16.68 -13.07
CA GLN A 557 -7.31 16.31 -14.12
C GLN A 557 -8.53 17.23 -14.16
N ARG A 558 -9.15 17.56 -13.02
CA ARG A 558 -10.31 18.48 -12.96
C ARG A 558 -10.00 19.89 -13.50
N PRO A 559 -8.87 20.54 -13.16
CA PRO A 559 -8.53 21.84 -13.72
C PRO A 559 -8.39 21.82 -15.24
N LEU A 560 -7.81 20.77 -15.83
CA LEU A 560 -7.69 20.63 -17.28
C LEU A 560 -9.06 20.50 -17.96
N LEU A 561 -9.94 19.66 -17.42
CA LEU A 561 -11.33 19.51 -17.89
C LEU A 561 -12.11 20.82 -17.77
N SER A 562 -12.00 21.52 -16.63
CA SER A 562 -12.64 22.82 -16.41
C SER A 562 -12.11 23.89 -17.36
N ALA A 563 -10.80 23.94 -17.60
CA ALA A 563 -10.18 24.88 -18.53
C ALA A 563 -10.69 24.66 -19.96
N PHE A 564 -10.78 23.41 -20.40
CA PHE A 564 -11.34 23.08 -21.72
C PHE A 564 -12.84 23.40 -21.82
N ALA A 565 -13.64 23.02 -20.81
CA ALA A 565 -15.07 23.36 -20.76
C ALA A 565 -15.31 24.88 -20.82
N MET A 566 -14.55 25.66 -20.02
CA MET A 566 -14.61 27.13 -20.08
C MET A 566 -14.22 27.67 -21.45
N ARG A 567 -13.26 27.04 -22.13
CA ARG A 567 -12.87 27.42 -23.48
C ARG A 567 -14.03 27.20 -24.46
N LEU A 568 -14.66 26.03 -24.43
CA LEU A 568 -15.83 25.73 -25.26
C LEU A 568 -17.00 26.69 -25.00
N VAL A 569 -17.31 26.96 -23.73
CA VAL A 569 -18.34 27.93 -23.36
C VAL A 569 -18.04 29.32 -23.93
N ARG A 570 -16.80 29.80 -23.80
CA ARG A 570 -16.38 31.09 -24.41
C ARG A 570 -16.49 31.09 -25.92
N HIS A 571 -16.20 29.95 -26.58
CA HIS A 571 -16.38 29.82 -28.03
C HIS A 571 -17.85 29.92 -28.44
N LEU A 572 -18.76 29.33 -27.65
CA LEU A 572 -20.21 29.40 -27.86
C LEU A 572 -20.78 30.79 -27.52
N ASP A 573 -20.38 31.41 -26.41
CA ASP A 573 -20.79 32.77 -26.03
C ASP A 573 -20.40 33.79 -27.12
N ALA A 574 -19.18 33.69 -27.65
CA ALA A 574 -18.72 34.54 -28.75
C ALA A 574 -19.57 34.35 -30.01
N PHE A 575 -19.94 33.11 -30.31
CA PHE A 575 -20.83 32.79 -31.44
C PHE A 575 -22.23 33.38 -31.22
N GLU A 576 -22.84 33.18 -30.04
CA GLU A 576 -24.18 33.67 -29.71
C GLU A 576 -24.26 35.20 -29.66
N ASN A 577 -23.24 35.89 -29.13
CA ASN A 577 -23.21 37.35 -29.09
C ASN A 577 -23.15 37.95 -30.50
N LEU A 578 -22.34 37.37 -31.38
CA LEU A 578 -22.22 37.82 -32.76
C LEU A 578 -23.46 37.46 -33.60
N SER A 579 -24.08 36.31 -33.34
CA SER A 579 -25.34 35.89 -33.98
C SER A 579 -26.56 36.69 -33.49
N GLY A 580 -26.65 36.96 -32.19
CA GLY A 580 -27.76 37.69 -31.55
C GLY A 580 -27.75 39.21 -31.79
N ALA A 581 -26.57 39.82 -31.98
CA ALA A 581 -26.45 41.22 -32.42
C ALA A 581 -27.15 41.45 -33.77
N PHE A 582 -27.20 40.41 -34.61
CA PHE A 582 -27.87 40.48 -35.90
C PHE A 582 -29.38 40.29 -35.80
N SER A 583 -29.86 39.36 -34.97
CA SER A 583 -31.31 39.12 -34.82
C SER A 583 -32.06 40.30 -34.18
N ARG A 584 -31.36 41.17 -33.42
CA ARG A 584 -31.94 42.37 -32.78
C ARG A 584 -31.79 43.65 -33.60
N ALA A 585 -31.11 43.64 -34.73
CA ALA A 585 -30.98 44.82 -35.55
C ALA A 585 -32.31 45.09 -36.27
N ILE A 586 -32.92 46.24 -35.97
CA ILE A 586 -34.28 46.64 -36.37
C ILE A 586 -34.40 46.69 -37.92
N PRO A 587 -35.54 46.26 -38.51
CA PRO A 587 -35.75 46.21 -39.95
C PRO A 587 -35.70 47.60 -40.61
N GLY A 588 -34.79 47.81 -41.57
CA GLY A 588 -34.88 48.95 -42.49
C GLY A 588 -33.57 49.54 -43.03
N GLU A 589 -32.41 49.33 -42.40
CA GLU A 589 -31.25 50.19 -42.68
C GLU A 589 -29.88 49.48 -42.87
N ILE A 590 -29.85 48.17 -43.16
CA ILE A 590 -28.67 47.31 -42.87
C ILE A 590 -28.07 46.58 -44.10
N SER A 591 -28.35 46.98 -45.34
CA SER A 591 -27.48 46.51 -46.43
C SER A 591 -26.04 47.03 -46.30
N SER A 592 -25.80 48.05 -45.45
CA SER A 592 -24.48 48.66 -45.22
C SER A 592 -23.66 48.08 -44.05
N LEU A 593 -24.25 47.31 -43.12
CA LEU A 593 -23.53 46.76 -41.94
C LEU A 593 -23.27 45.25 -42.04
N SER A 594 -23.83 44.59 -43.06
CA SER A 594 -23.60 43.18 -43.39
C SER A 594 -22.15 42.88 -43.84
N ALA A 595 -21.41 43.89 -44.33
CA ALA A 595 -20.09 43.74 -44.93
C ALA A 595 -18.90 43.86 -43.94
N GLY A 596 -19.12 43.69 -42.63
CA GLY A 596 -18.03 43.61 -41.66
C GLY A 596 -17.31 42.26 -41.73
N SER A 597 -15.99 42.25 -41.97
CA SER A 597 -15.13 41.06 -42.11
C SER A 597 -15.23 40.03 -40.95
N GLY A 598 -15.81 40.40 -39.79
CA GLY A 598 -16.02 39.49 -38.65
C GLY A 598 -17.29 38.65 -38.72
N ASN A 599 -18.27 39.02 -39.55
CA ASN A 599 -19.57 38.33 -39.62
C ASN A 599 -19.53 37.02 -40.43
N ASP A 600 -18.58 36.88 -41.35
CA ASP A 600 -18.40 35.68 -42.18
C ASP A 600 -17.89 34.47 -41.38
N VAL A 601 -17.31 34.70 -40.19
CA VAL A 601 -16.81 33.64 -39.28
C VAL A 601 -17.95 32.97 -38.49
N VAL A 602 -19.11 33.63 -38.41
CA VAL A 602 -20.27 33.22 -37.58
C VAL A 602 -21.46 32.81 -38.45
N ARG A 603 -21.42 33.11 -39.75
CA ARG A 603 -22.48 32.77 -40.71
C ARG A 603 -22.10 31.62 -41.63
N GLY A 604 -23.15 31.07 -42.23
CA GLY A 604 -23.09 30.04 -43.24
C GLY A 604 -22.29 28.85 -42.77
N THR A 605 -21.48 28.35 -43.69
CA THR A 605 -20.79 27.09 -43.52
C THR A 605 -19.73 27.14 -42.43
N LYS A 606 -18.98 28.25 -42.38
CA LYS A 606 -17.95 28.50 -41.36
C LYS A 606 -18.54 28.59 -39.94
N GLY A 607 -19.70 29.25 -39.79
CA GLY A 607 -20.41 29.33 -38.51
C GLY A 607 -20.88 27.96 -38.02
N LEU A 608 -21.46 27.17 -38.93
CA LEU A 608 -21.89 25.80 -38.67
C LEU A 608 -20.70 24.91 -38.26
N SER A 609 -19.60 24.96 -39.02
CA SER A 609 -18.38 24.21 -38.72
C SER A 609 -17.82 24.52 -37.34
N ARG A 610 -17.87 25.78 -36.90
CA ARG A 610 -17.39 26.19 -35.57
C ARG A 610 -18.23 25.61 -34.43
N VAL A 611 -19.56 25.66 -34.53
CA VAL A 611 -20.44 25.10 -33.50
C VAL A 611 -20.42 23.56 -33.54
N ALA A 612 -20.32 22.97 -34.73
CA ALA A 612 -20.15 21.53 -34.91
C ALA A 612 -18.86 21.02 -34.24
N LYS A 613 -17.74 21.74 -34.36
CA LYS A 613 -16.49 21.40 -33.65
C LYS A 613 -16.65 21.43 -32.13
N ALA A 614 -17.34 22.43 -31.59
CA ALA A 614 -17.62 22.50 -30.15
C ALA A 614 -18.52 21.34 -29.71
N LEU A 615 -19.56 21.02 -30.48
CA LEU A 615 -20.44 19.87 -30.26
C LEU A 615 -19.66 18.55 -30.21
N LEU A 616 -18.90 18.25 -31.28
CA LEU A 616 -18.13 17.01 -31.39
C LEU A 616 -17.10 16.88 -30.27
N SER A 617 -16.43 17.98 -29.91
CA SER A 617 -15.46 17.97 -28.81
C SER A 617 -16.10 17.70 -27.45
N ALA A 618 -17.27 18.29 -27.17
CA ALA A 618 -17.97 18.11 -25.90
C ALA A 618 -18.58 16.72 -25.78
N GLU A 619 -19.14 16.19 -26.87
CA GLU A 619 -19.72 14.86 -26.93
C GLU A 619 -18.64 13.77 -26.76
N TYR A 620 -17.53 13.92 -27.48
CA TYR A 620 -16.39 13.02 -27.36
C TYR A 620 -15.85 12.95 -25.91
N VAL A 621 -15.61 14.10 -25.28
CA VAL A 621 -15.12 14.12 -23.88
C VAL A 621 -16.16 13.54 -22.92
N ALA A 622 -17.45 13.85 -23.09
CA ALA A 622 -18.50 13.29 -22.23
C ALA A 622 -18.58 11.76 -22.34
N GLN A 623 -18.48 11.21 -23.55
CA GLN A 623 -18.48 9.77 -23.78
C GLN A 623 -17.21 9.10 -23.23
N GLN A 624 -16.04 9.69 -23.43
CA GLN A 624 -14.80 9.14 -22.86
C GLN A 624 -14.82 9.13 -21.33
N LEU A 625 -15.40 10.16 -20.69
CA LEU A 625 -15.58 10.19 -19.24
C LEU A 625 -16.59 9.14 -18.74
N GLU A 626 -17.60 8.80 -19.55
CA GLU A 626 -18.53 7.71 -19.27
C GLU A 626 -17.80 6.36 -19.31
N GLU A 627 -17.06 6.07 -20.38
CA GLU A 627 -16.25 4.86 -20.50
C GLU A 627 -15.21 4.75 -19.35
N TRP A 628 -14.62 5.87 -18.94
CA TRP A 628 -13.70 5.90 -17.81
C TRP A 628 -14.40 5.62 -16.49
N SER A 629 -15.62 6.13 -16.29
CA SER A 629 -16.41 5.86 -15.09
C SER A 629 -16.76 4.38 -14.92
N GLU A 630 -16.81 3.64 -16.03
CA GLU A 630 -17.06 2.18 -16.06
C GLU A 630 -15.76 1.34 -15.95
N SER A 631 -14.58 1.97 -15.99
CA SER A 631 -13.32 1.26 -15.85
C SER A 631 -13.14 0.66 -14.45
N SER A 632 -12.51 -0.51 -14.36
CA SER A 632 -12.28 -1.21 -13.08
C SER A 632 -11.56 -0.35 -12.05
N PHE A 633 -10.61 0.48 -12.50
CA PHE A 633 -9.84 1.37 -11.65
C PHE A 633 -10.71 2.48 -11.04
N PHE A 634 -11.47 3.23 -11.84
CA PHE A 634 -12.30 4.32 -11.33
C PHE A 634 -13.53 3.81 -10.58
N LEU A 635 -14.07 2.64 -10.92
CA LEU A 635 -15.11 1.97 -10.13
C LEU A 635 -14.59 1.59 -8.74
N SER A 636 -13.42 0.95 -8.67
CA SER A 636 -12.77 0.62 -7.38
C SER A 636 -12.45 1.89 -6.58
N MET A 637 -11.95 2.94 -7.22
CA MET A 637 -11.69 4.22 -6.53
C MET A 637 -13.00 4.87 -6.04
N GLY A 638 -14.08 4.80 -6.82
CA GLY A 638 -15.39 5.31 -6.43
C GLY A 638 -15.94 4.57 -5.21
N GLN A 639 -15.80 3.24 -5.18
CA GLN A 639 -16.13 2.42 -4.02
C GLN A 639 -15.28 2.79 -2.80
N ASP A 640 -13.96 2.89 -2.96
CA ASP A 640 -13.04 3.30 -1.89
C ASP A 640 -13.43 4.67 -1.31
N VAL A 641 -13.80 5.64 -2.17
CA VAL A 641 -14.28 6.97 -1.74
C VAL A 641 -15.63 6.88 -1.03
N SER A 642 -16.55 6.04 -1.50
CA SER A 642 -17.86 5.86 -0.88
C SER A 642 -17.81 5.27 0.53
N MET A 643 -16.75 4.51 0.82
CA MET A 643 -16.49 3.91 2.14
C MET A 643 -15.88 4.89 3.14
N LEU A 644 -15.47 6.09 2.70
CA LEU A 644 -14.99 7.14 3.61
C LEU A 644 -16.15 7.69 4.45
N ASP A 645 -15.83 8.17 5.66
CA ASP A 645 -16.78 8.92 6.47
C ASP A 645 -17.31 10.12 5.67
N LYS A 646 -18.64 10.29 5.60
CA LYS A 646 -19.30 11.41 4.91
C LYS A 646 -18.84 12.78 5.45
N ASN A 647 -18.34 12.83 6.70
CA ASN A 647 -17.76 14.02 7.31
C ASN A 647 -16.28 14.27 6.94
N SER A 648 -15.63 13.34 6.26
CA SER A 648 -14.25 13.48 5.82
C SER A 648 -14.14 14.61 4.80
N ALA A 649 -13.14 15.47 4.97
CA ALA A 649 -12.85 16.53 4.00
C ALA A 649 -12.64 15.95 2.60
N LEU A 650 -11.98 14.78 2.48
CA LEU A 650 -11.72 14.16 1.18
C LEU A 650 -13.01 13.72 0.48
N TYR A 651 -13.99 13.20 1.24
CA TYR A 651 -15.30 12.82 0.71
C TYR A 651 -16.00 14.01 0.08
N GLY A 652 -16.10 15.14 0.81
CA GLY A 652 -16.73 16.36 0.29
C GLY A 652 -15.97 17.00 -0.90
N LEU A 653 -14.66 16.80 -1.00
CA LEU A 653 -13.88 17.28 -2.15
C LEU A 653 -14.05 16.42 -3.39
N MET A 654 -14.15 15.11 -3.24
CA MET A 654 -14.36 14.19 -4.35
C MET A 654 -15.81 14.21 -4.84
N LEU A 655 -16.77 14.33 -3.93
CA LEU A 655 -18.20 14.33 -4.20
C LEU A 655 -18.81 15.66 -3.74
N PRO A 656 -18.50 16.79 -4.40
CA PRO A 656 -19.10 18.06 -4.04
C PRO A 656 -20.61 17.93 -4.20
N SER A 657 -21.35 18.19 -3.12
CA SER A 657 -22.80 18.33 -3.18
C SER A 657 -23.14 19.38 -4.23
N GLN A 658 -24.17 19.15 -5.05
CA GLN A 658 -24.58 20.02 -6.15
C GLN A 658 -25.02 21.45 -5.75
N SER A 659 -24.77 21.88 -4.51
CA SER A 659 -24.79 23.28 -4.13
C SER A 659 -23.64 24.02 -4.82
N ASN A 660 -23.99 24.93 -5.73
CA ASN A 660 -23.14 25.83 -6.54
C ASN A 660 -22.12 26.72 -5.77
N ASP A 661 -21.70 26.38 -4.57
CA ASP A 661 -20.63 27.09 -3.88
C ASP A 661 -19.30 26.64 -4.47
N GLU A 662 -18.82 27.41 -5.45
CA GLU A 662 -17.42 27.41 -5.88
C GLU A 662 -16.53 27.70 -4.67
N LEU A 663 -16.16 26.65 -3.94
CA LEU A 663 -15.21 26.73 -2.83
C LEU A 663 -13.87 27.20 -3.40
N ASP A 664 -13.47 28.41 -3.02
CA ASP A 664 -12.21 29.03 -3.42
C ASP A 664 -11.03 28.05 -3.29
N SER A 665 -10.24 27.95 -4.36
CA SER A 665 -9.03 27.11 -4.44
C SER A 665 -8.05 27.29 -3.26
N ALA A 666 -8.05 28.47 -2.61
CA ALA A 666 -7.29 28.77 -1.41
C ALA A 666 -7.85 28.08 -0.14
N SER A 667 -9.17 27.99 -0.01
CA SER A 667 -9.85 27.29 1.10
C SER A 667 -9.66 25.76 0.98
N LEU A 668 -9.70 25.26 -0.26
CA LEU A 668 -9.33 23.91 -0.70
C LEU A 668 -7.91 23.50 -0.29
N ILE A 669 -6.92 24.39 -0.43
CA ILE A 669 -5.53 24.14 0.02
C ILE A 669 -5.46 24.04 1.54
N SER A 670 -6.22 24.86 2.28
CA SER A 670 -6.24 24.80 3.74
C SER A 670 -6.96 23.55 4.28
N ALA A 671 -7.96 23.05 3.55
CA ALA A 671 -8.72 21.85 3.91
C ALA A 671 -7.95 20.57 3.58
N LEU A 672 -7.28 20.51 2.42
CA LEU A 672 -6.34 19.43 2.09
C LEU A 672 -5.13 19.44 3.02
N LYS A 673 -4.53 20.60 3.34
CA LYS A 673 -3.44 20.67 4.32
C LYS A 673 -3.90 20.17 5.70
N ARG A 674 -5.08 20.57 6.18
CA ARG A 674 -5.63 20.10 7.46
C ARG A 674 -6.07 18.63 7.43
N GLY A 675 -6.56 18.14 6.30
CA GLY A 675 -6.98 16.75 6.10
C GLY A 675 -5.79 15.79 5.96
N LEU A 676 -4.74 16.19 5.24
CA LEU A 676 -3.51 15.42 5.05
C LEU A 676 -2.67 15.40 6.34
N GLN A 677 -2.52 16.55 7.03
CA GLN A 677 -1.84 16.64 8.33
C GLN A 677 -2.52 15.83 9.43
N ARG A 678 -3.85 15.63 9.36
CA ARG A 678 -4.60 14.79 10.30
C ARG A 678 -4.75 13.34 9.83
N GLY A 679 -4.69 13.10 8.53
CA GLY A 679 -4.76 11.79 7.90
C GLY A 679 -3.51 10.95 8.10
N ALA A 680 -2.32 11.56 8.16
CA ALA A 680 -1.08 10.83 8.45
C ALA A 680 -1.00 10.33 9.91
N THR A 681 -1.56 11.08 10.88
CA THR A 681 -1.61 10.64 12.28
C THR A 681 -2.77 9.69 12.58
N ALA A 682 -3.85 9.70 11.77
CA ALA A 682 -4.99 8.80 11.91
C ALA A 682 -4.85 7.49 11.11
N ALA A 683 -4.04 7.47 10.04
CA ALA A 683 -3.71 6.25 9.30
C ALA A 683 -2.83 5.28 10.12
N ALA A 684 -2.09 5.79 11.11
CA ALA A 684 -1.34 4.96 12.07
C ALA A 684 -2.23 4.23 13.08
N THR A 685 -3.54 4.47 13.10
CA THR A 685 -4.52 3.79 13.97
C THR A 685 -5.54 2.94 13.22
N LEU A 686 -5.31 2.63 11.94
CA LEU A 686 -6.11 1.61 11.23
C LEU A 686 -5.43 0.25 11.32
N ARG A 687 -5.43 -0.31 12.53
CA ARG A 687 -5.25 -1.76 12.78
C ARG A 687 -6.66 -2.34 12.99
N PRO A 688 -7.00 -3.52 12.45
CA PRO A 688 -8.28 -4.15 12.75
C PRO A 688 -8.23 -4.62 14.21
N LEU A 689 -8.78 -3.83 15.13
CA LEU A 689 -8.93 -4.23 16.52
C LEU A 689 -10.08 -5.25 16.60
N ALA A 690 -9.71 -6.52 16.52
CA ALA A 690 -10.49 -7.59 17.11
C ALA A 690 -10.44 -7.47 18.64
N GLY A 691 -11.62 -7.50 19.27
CA GLY A 691 -11.80 -7.93 20.66
C GLY A 691 -11.67 -6.86 21.74
N ALA A 692 -12.75 -6.14 22.02
CA ALA A 692 -13.08 -5.73 23.37
C ALA A 692 -14.60 -5.77 23.55
N ASN A 693 -15.03 -6.53 24.57
CA ASN A 693 -16.40 -6.87 24.90
C ASN A 693 -17.33 -5.66 24.99
N ASP A 694 -18.41 -5.69 24.22
CA ASP A 694 -19.71 -5.24 24.72
C ASP A 694 -20.77 -6.26 24.29
N ALA A 695 -21.23 -7.01 25.27
CA ALA A 695 -22.32 -7.96 25.13
C ALA A 695 -23.62 -7.18 25.28
N ASP A 696 -24.30 -6.85 24.18
CA ASP A 696 -25.73 -7.10 24.06
C ASP A 696 -26.27 -6.92 22.63
N LYS A 697 -27.08 -7.91 22.23
CA LYS A 697 -27.99 -7.97 21.06
C LYS A 697 -27.40 -8.08 19.64
N PRO A 698 -27.70 -9.18 18.90
CA PRO A 698 -27.48 -9.23 17.46
C PRO A 698 -28.52 -8.35 16.74
N PRO A 699 -28.14 -7.49 15.78
CA PRO A 699 -29.11 -6.86 14.91
C PRO A 699 -29.59 -7.91 13.90
N THR A 700 -30.90 -8.11 13.88
CA THR A 700 -31.60 -8.84 12.84
C THR A 700 -31.25 -8.25 11.48
N ALA A 701 -30.85 -9.12 10.56
CA ALA A 701 -30.86 -8.86 9.12
C ALA A 701 -32.25 -8.36 8.69
N ASP A 702 -32.27 -7.64 7.58
CA ASP A 702 -33.43 -7.11 6.86
C ASP A 702 -33.78 -5.65 7.17
N THR A 703 -32.95 -4.74 6.66
CA THR A 703 -33.47 -3.57 5.93
C THR A 703 -32.45 -3.21 4.85
N GLU A 704 -32.66 -3.72 3.63
CA GLU A 704 -32.03 -3.17 2.43
C GLU A 704 -32.45 -1.71 2.34
N ALA A 705 -31.59 -0.81 2.81
CA ALA A 705 -31.68 0.59 2.41
C ALA A 705 -31.55 0.61 0.87
N PRO A 706 -32.36 1.42 0.16
CA PRO A 706 -32.16 1.58 -1.28
C PRO A 706 -30.71 1.99 -1.49
N LEU A 707 -30.01 1.32 -2.41
CA LEU A 707 -28.71 1.76 -2.90
C LEU A 707 -28.86 3.25 -3.27
N GLU A 708 -28.41 4.15 -2.41
CA GLU A 708 -28.24 5.56 -2.76
C GLU A 708 -27.32 5.54 -3.97
N ASP A 709 -27.77 6.04 -5.13
CA ASP A 709 -26.92 6.22 -6.32
C ASP A 709 -25.70 7.04 -5.88
N VAL A 710 -24.59 6.36 -5.61
CA VAL A 710 -23.35 7.00 -5.20
C VAL A 710 -22.89 7.79 -6.42
N PRO A 711 -22.73 9.12 -6.31
CA PRO A 711 -22.30 9.91 -7.46
C PRO A 711 -20.94 9.41 -7.94
N GLY A 712 -20.77 9.27 -9.24
CA GLY A 712 -19.50 8.92 -9.87
C GLY A 712 -18.48 10.06 -9.77
N ILE A 713 -17.19 9.69 -9.77
CA ILE A 713 -16.06 10.63 -9.68
C ILE A 713 -16.10 11.70 -10.79
N TRP A 714 -16.62 11.32 -11.96
CA TRP A 714 -16.64 12.12 -13.20
C TRP A 714 -18.00 12.76 -13.52
N ASP A 715 -19.05 12.52 -12.71
CA ASP A 715 -20.42 12.94 -13.02
C ASP A 715 -20.56 14.46 -13.22
N SER A 716 -19.89 15.25 -12.38
CA SER A 716 -19.88 16.71 -12.50
C SER A 716 -19.23 17.19 -13.80
N ALA A 717 -18.18 16.52 -14.27
CA ALA A 717 -17.55 16.86 -15.55
C ALA A 717 -18.43 16.39 -16.73
N ARG A 718 -18.99 15.18 -16.64
CA ARG A 718 -19.88 14.61 -17.65
C ARG A 718 -21.13 15.47 -17.86
N THR A 719 -21.80 15.88 -16.78
CA THR A 719 -22.95 16.79 -16.83
C THR A 719 -22.59 18.11 -17.49
N ARG A 720 -21.47 18.74 -17.11
CA ARG A 720 -21.01 19.99 -17.71
C ARG A 720 -20.73 19.89 -19.22
N PHE A 721 -20.08 18.81 -19.68
CA PHE A 721 -19.86 18.61 -21.12
C PHE A 721 -21.14 18.24 -21.86
N SER A 722 -22.08 17.54 -21.22
CA SER A 722 -23.41 17.27 -21.77
C SER A 722 -24.22 18.55 -21.98
N GLU A 723 -24.21 19.48 -21.01
CA GLU A 723 -24.83 20.80 -21.13
C GLU A 723 -24.24 21.61 -22.30
N ILE A 724 -22.91 21.55 -22.49
CA ILE A 724 -22.22 22.20 -23.60
C ILE A 724 -22.63 21.56 -24.94
N SER A 725 -22.77 20.22 -24.99
CA SER A 725 -23.26 19.51 -26.17
C SER A 725 -24.70 19.93 -26.50
N GLU A 726 -25.63 19.94 -25.53
CA GLU A 726 -27.00 20.41 -25.74
C GLU A 726 -27.07 21.87 -26.20
N ARG A 727 -26.27 22.74 -25.59
CA ARG A 727 -26.18 24.16 -25.99
C ARG A 727 -25.70 24.28 -27.43
N SER A 728 -24.71 23.48 -27.83
CA SER A 728 -24.20 23.45 -29.21
C SER A 728 -25.25 22.93 -30.20
N LYS A 729 -26.01 21.88 -29.84
CA LYS A 729 -27.15 21.34 -30.63
C LYS A 729 -28.19 22.45 -30.90
N ARG A 730 -28.61 23.17 -29.86
CA ARG A 730 -29.53 24.32 -29.98
C ARG A 730 -28.92 25.48 -30.80
N GLY A 731 -27.60 25.69 -30.69
CA GLY A 731 -26.87 26.68 -31.46
C GLY A 731 -26.91 26.41 -32.97
N ILE A 732 -26.68 25.15 -33.36
CA ILE A 732 -26.78 24.70 -34.77
C ILE A 732 -28.22 24.88 -35.28
N GLU A 733 -29.21 24.42 -34.51
CA GLU A 733 -30.61 24.55 -34.89
C GLU A 733 -31.01 26.01 -35.15
N ARG A 734 -30.68 26.90 -34.20
CA ARG A 734 -30.97 28.34 -34.33
C ARG A 734 -30.26 28.97 -35.52
N LEU A 735 -29.01 28.60 -35.79
CA LEU A 735 -28.26 29.10 -36.94
C LEU A 735 -28.98 28.73 -38.23
N VAL A 736 -29.26 27.44 -38.44
CA VAL A 736 -29.90 26.94 -39.66
C VAL A 736 -31.28 27.57 -39.85
N VAL A 737 -32.12 27.58 -38.81
CA VAL A 737 -33.47 28.17 -38.86
C VAL A 737 -33.40 29.68 -39.14
N SER A 738 -32.49 30.41 -38.50
CA SER A 738 -32.38 31.86 -38.68
C SER A 738 -31.91 32.26 -40.08
N GLU A 739 -30.93 31.55 -40.65
CA GLU A 739 -30.42 31.83 -42.00
C GLU A 739 -31.44 31.49 -43.08
N VAL A 740 -32.15 30.37 -42.92
CA VAL A 740 -33.21 29.97 -43.86
C VAL A 740 -34.37 30.97 -43.80
N LEU A 741 -34.82 31.36 -42.60
CA LEU A 741 -35.88 32.35 -42.44
C LEU A 741 -35.48 33.75 -42.93
N GLU A 742 -34.20 34.12 -42.86
CA GLU A 742 -33.69 35.36 -43.45
C GLU A 742 -33.84 35.35 -44.98
N GLN A 743 -33.48 34.24 -45.62
CA GLN A 743 -33.64 34.07 -47.07
C GLN A 743 -35.11 33.90 -47.50
N MET A 744 -35.98 33.41 -46.61
CA MET A 744 -37.43 33.32 -46.85
C MET A 744 -38.18 34.64 -46.65
N ARG A 745 -37.55 35.72 -46.17
CA ARG A 745 -38.25 37.00 -45.94
C ARG A 745 -39.01 37.53 -47.17
N PRO A 746 -38.47 37.52 -48.40
CA PRO A 746 -39.19 37.96 -49.60
C PRO A 746 -40.49 37.17 -49.81
N TYR A 747 -40.44 35.85 -49.57
CA TYR A 747 -41.58 34.95 -49.66
C TYR A 747 -42.62 35.17 -48.54
N ILE A 748 -42.16 35.49 -47.31
CA ILE A 748 -43.04 35.77 -46.15
C ILE A 748 -43.81 37.10 -46.33
N VAL A 749 -43.17 38.13 -46.90
CA VAL A 749 -43.78 39.45 -47.09
C VAL A 749 -44.73 39.48 -48.31
N ARG A 750 -44.68 38.46 -49.16
CA ARG A 750 -45.56 38.35 -50.33
C ARG A 750 -47.03 38.27 -49.93
N ARG A 751 -47.86 39.07 -50.58
CA ARG A 751 -49.32 39.01 -50.43
C ARG A 751 -49.89 37.96 -51.37
N TRP A 752 -50.20 36.80 -50.82
CA TRP A 752 -50.81 35.68 -51.52
C TRP A 752 -52.23 35.99 -52.05
N ASP A 753 -52.83 37.10 -51.63
CA ASP A 753 -54.18 37.53 -52.02
C ASP A 753 -54.27 38.24 -53.39
N ARG A 754 -53.14 38.52 -54.07
CA ARG A 754 -53.10 39.45 -55.23
C ARG A 754 -52.45 38.92 -56.52
N ASP A 755 -52.17 37.63 -56.63
CA ASP A 755 -51.65 37.09 -57.89
C ASP A 755 -52.77 37.03 -58.94
N GLU A 756 -52.87 38.09 -59.75
CA GLU A 756 -53.65 38.14 -60.97
C GLU A 756 -53.19 37.01 -61.92
N THR A 757 -54.15 36.23 -62.39
CA THR A 757 -54.04 35.35 -63.55
C THR A 757 -53.30 36.07 -64.68
N PRO A 758 -52.35 35.43 -65.40
CA PRO A 758 -51.71 36.08 -66.53
C PRO A 758 -52.79 36.52 -67.52
N GLU A 759 -52.79 37.81 -67.87
CA GLU A 759 -53.71 38.38 -68.84
C GLU A 759 -53.63 37.58 -70.14
N VAL A 760 -54.79 37.11 -70.59
CA VAL A 760 -55.01 36.52 -71.91
C VAL A 760 -54.66 37.56 -72.96
N GLY A 761 -53.46 37.45 -73.52
CA GLY A 761 -53.13 38.03 -74.81
C GLY A 761 -53.78 37.19 -75.89
N GLN A 762 -54.80 37.75 -76.53
CA GLN A 762 -55.39 37.19 -77.75
C GLN A 762 -54.32 37.13 -78.84
N ASP A 763 -53.89 35.94 -79.22
CA ASP A 763 -53.48 35.62 -80.58
C ASP A 763 -53.81 34.15 -80.85
N GLU A 764 -54.51 33.93 -81.96
CA GLU A 764 -55.04 32.65 -82.43
C GLU A 764 -53.90 31.71 -82.86
N ASP A 765 -54.17 30.41 -82.75
CA ASP A 765 -53.43 29.27 -83.31
C ASP A 765 -52.09 28.85 -82.66
N ALA A 766 -52.17 28.05 -81.59
CA ALA A 766 -51.21 26.98 -81.33
C ALA A 766 -51.84 25.88 -80.45
N GLU A 767 -51.49 24.65 -80.78
CA GLU A 767 -52.04 23.38 -80.30
C GLU A 767 -52.02 23.24 -78.76
N GLU A 768 -53.01 22.52 -78.25
CA GLU A 768 -53.09 22.00 -76.89
C GLU A 768 -51.87 21.10 -76.59
N GLU A 769 -50.76 21.70 -76.17
CA GLU A 769 -49.76 20.98 -75.38
C GLU A 769 -50.17 21.10 -73.90
N GLU A 770 -50.83 20.06 -73.41
CA GLU A 770 -50.78 19.64 -72.00
C GLU A 770 -49.31 19.41 -71.62
N THR A 771 -48.56 20.49 -71.44
CA THR A 771 -47.28 20.44 -70.75
C THR A 771 -47.61 20.15 -69.30
N SER A 772 -47.37 18.90 -68.91
CA SER A 772 -47.18 18.45 -67.54
C SER A 772 -46.68 19.61 -66.69
N GLY A 773 -47.53 20.11 -65.78
CA GLY A 773 -47.16 21.12 -64.81
C GLY A 773 -46.02 20.57 -63.96
N GLN A 774 -44.79 20.76 -64.42
CA GLN A 774 -43.62 20.44 -63.64
C GLN A 774 -43.62 21.42 -62.48
N ASP A 775 -43.70 20.84 -61.29
CA ASP A 775 -43.66 21.44 -59.98
C ASP A 775 -42.38 22.29 -59.80
N ILE A 776 -42.37 23.50 -60.38
CA ILE A 776 -41.26 24.44 -60.20
C ILE A 776 -41.55 25.25 -58.93
N PRO A 777 -40.75 25.13 -57.87
CA PRO A 777 -40.95 25.89 -56.65
C PRO A 777 -40.90 27.40 -56.94
N THR A 778 -41.75 28.16 -56.25
CA THR A 778 -41.86 29.62 -56.38
C THR A 778 -40.48 30.30 -56.43
N ARG A 779 -40.24 31.18 -57.43
CA ARG A 779 -38.92 31.80 -57.71
C ARG A 779 -38.26 32.48 -56.50
N GLU A 780 -39.06 32.95 -55.55
CA GLU A 780 -38.61 33.62 -54.32
C GLU A 780 -38.16 32.66 -53.21
N LEU A 781 -38.47 31.36 -53.35
CA LEU A 781 -38.13 30.30 -52.40
C LEU A 781 -36.81 29.59 -52.75
N LEU A 782 -36.39 29.65 -54.01
CA LEU A 782 -35.13 29.07 -54.51
C LEU A 782 -33.88 29.49 -53.70
N PRO A 783 -33.71 30.78 -53.30
CA PRO A 783 -32.56 31.18 -52.48
C PRO A 783 -32.54 30.52 -51.10
N ALA A 784 -33.72 30.35 -50.47
CA ALA A 784 -33.84 29.69 -49.18
C ALA A 784 -33.55 28.18 -49.27
N LEU A 785 -34.06 27.51 -50.32
CA LEU A 785 -33.83 26.08 -50.55
C LEU A 785 -32.37 25.75 -50.87
N SER A 786 -31.73 26.55 -51.73
CA SER A 786 -30.30 26.40 -52.03
C SER A 786 -29.42 26.60 -50.78
N LYS A 787 -29.78 27.57 -49.93
CA LYS A 787 -29.09 27.82 -48.67
C LYS A 787 -29.27 26.65 -47.68
N LEU A 788 -30.50 26.15 -47.53
CA LEU A 788 -30.81 24.98 -46.70
C LEU A 788 -30.05 23.73 -47.18
N SER A 789 -30.03 23.48 -48.49
CA SER A 789 -29.28 22.38 -49.10
C SER A 789 -27.77 22.49 -48.80
N SER A 790 -27.19 23.70 -48.92
CA SER A 790 -25.76 23.91 -48.61
C SER A 790 -25.42 23.64 -47.13
N LEU A 791 -26.26 24.09 -46.20
CA LEU A 791 -26.06 23.88 -44.77
C LEU A 791 -26.26 22.41 -44.39
N LEU A 792 -27.27 21.74 -44.94
CA LEU A 792 -27.49 20.31 -44.71
C LEU A 792 -26.36 19.45 -45.29
N SER A 793 -25.86 19.79 -46.48
CA SER A 793 -24.73 19.08 -47.10
C SER A 793 -23.48 19.14 -46.21
N GLU A 794 -23.20 20.30 -45.62
CA GLU A 794 -22.09 20.43 -44.69
C GLU A 794 -22.35 19.76 -43.33
N MET A 795 -23.58 19.80 -42.81
CA MET A 795 -23.94 19.03 -41.61
C MET A 795 -23.67 17.54 -41.80
N VAL A 796 -24.02 16.99 -42.97
CA VAL A 796 -23.75 15.58 -43.33
C VAL A 796 -22.25 15.28 -43.39
N GLN A 797 -21.44 16.23 -43.86
CA GLN A 797 -19.97 16.05 -43.93
C GLN A 797 -19.29 16.13 -42.56
N LEU A 798 -19.82 16.93 -41.64
CA LEU A 798 -19.17 17.20 -40.35
C LEU A 798 -19.66 16.30 -39.21
N LEU A 799 -20.94 15.92 -39.20
CA LEU A 799 -21.56 15.24 -38.07
C LEU A 799 -21.74 13.74 -38.33
N PRO A 800 -21.47 12.89 -37.32
CA PRO A 800 -21.78 11.46 -37.42
C PRO A 800 -23.30 11.22 -37.48
N PRO A 801 -23.75 10.08 -38.02
CA PRO A 801 -25.17 9.79 -38.25
C PRO A 801 -26.00 9.78 -36.95
N THR A 802 -25.39 9.43 -35.83
CA THR A 802 -26.00 9.43 -34.48
C THR A 802 -26.47 10.81 -34.06
N LEU A 803 -25.72 11.85 -34.43
CA LEU A 803 -26.01 13.25 -34.12
C LEU A 803 -26.81 13.95 -35.21
N LEU A 804 -26.60 13.54 -36.46
CA LEU A 804 -27.23 14.14 -37.63
C LEU A 804 -28.75 13.97 -37.62
N LEU A 805 -29.25 12.76 -37.39
CA LEU A 805 -30.68 12.45 -37.50
C LEU A 805 -31.55 13.20 -36.47
N PRO A 806 -31.21 13.24 -35.17
CA PRO A 806 -31.96 14.04 -34.20
C PRO A 806 -31.92 15.54 -34.51
N LEU A 807 -30.76 16.07 -34.90
CA LEU A 807 -30.61 17.49 -35.25
C LEU A 807 -31.44 17.85 -36.48
N TYR A 808 -31.42 17.02 -37.53
CA TYR A 808 -32.23 17.23 -38.72
C TYR A 808 -33.73 17.26 -38.39
N ARG A 809 -34.21 16.32 -37.55
CA ARG A 809 -35.62 16.29 -37.12
C ARG A 809 -36.01 17.56 -36.38
N HIS A 810 -35.19 18.03 -35.44
CA HIS A 810 -35.45 19.27 -34.72
C HIS A 810 -35.41 20.50 -35.64
N VAL A 811 -34.45 20.57 -36.56
CA VAL A 811 -34.39 21.65 -37.56
C VAL A 811 -35.64 21.64 -38.44
N ALA A 812 -36.06 20.48 -38.94
CA ALA A 812 -37.25 20.34 -39.77
C ALA A 812 -38.54 20.71 -39.02
N GLU A 813 -38.67 20.29 -37.75
CA GLU A 813 -39.79 20.65 -36.89
C GLU A 813 -39.86 22.16 -36.63
N SER A 814 -38.72 22.77 -36.28
CA SER A 814 -38.62 24.22 -36.03
C SER A 814 -38.85 25.06 -37.28
N LEU A 815 -38.37 24.61 -38.44
CA LEU A 815 -38.67 25.25 -39.73
C LEU A 815 -40.16 25.12 -40.07
N SER A 816 -40.74 23.92 -39.95
CA SER A 816 -42.17 23.67 -40.19
C SER A 816 -43.05 24.59 -39.32
N LYS A 817 -42.76 24.66 -38.02
CA LYS A 817 -43.47 25.55 -37.09
C LYS A 817 -43.33 27.01 -37.47
N ALA A 818 -42.12 27.46 -37.83
CA ALA A 818 -41.88 28.84 -38.24
C ALA A 818 -42.61 29.20 -39.54
N VAL A 819 -42.71 28.26 -40.49
CA VAL A 819 -43.49 28.42 -41.72
C VAL A 819 -44.98 28.53 -41.42
N VAL A 820 -45.52 27.65 -40.55
CA VAL A 820 -46.93 27.69 -40.15
C VAL A 820 -47.29 29.01 -39.47
N GLU A 821 -46.48 29.46 -38.51
CA GLU A 821 -46.72 30.69 -37.76
C GLU A 821 -46.59 31.95 -38.61
N ARG A 822 -45.63 32.00 -39.55
CA ARG A 822 -45.31 33.21 -40.32
C ARG A 822 -45.97 33.32 -41.69
N ILE A 823 -46.37 32.20 -42.29
CA ILE A 823 -46.90 32.16 -43.67
C ILE A 823 -48.36 31.70 -43.70
N LEU A 824 -48.71 30.62 -42.98
CA LEU A 824 -50.05 30.03 -43.02
C LEU A 824 -51.05 30.74 -42.10
N MET A 825 -50.64 31.18 -40.90
CA MET A 825 -51.54 31.89 -39.98
C MET A 825 -51.95 33.29 -40.48
N PRO A 826 -51.09 34.07 -41.19
CA PRO A 826 -51.49 35.36 -41.76
C PRO A 826 -52.27 35.28 -43.09
N SER A 827 -52.22 34.16 -43.82
CA SER A 827 -52.88 33.99 -45.12
C SER A 827 -54.23 33.27 -44.98
N THR A 828 -55.30 34.02 -44.67
CA THR A 828 -56.62 33.43 -44.35
C THR A 828 -57.49 33.08 -45.57
N ASN A 829 -56.90 32.72 -46.72
CA ASN A 829 -57.64 32.45 -47.96
C ASN A 829 -57.48 30.99 -48.46
N PRO A 830 -58.57 30.25 -48.75
CA PRO A 830 -58.52 28.81 -49.09
C PRO A 830 -57.81 28.49 -50.42
N GLU A 831 -57.76 29.41 -51.38
CA GLU A 831 -57.01 29.24 -52.64
C GLU A 831 -55.49 29.37 -52.45
N SER A 832 -55.06 30.25 -51.54
CA SER A 832 -53.65 30.38 -51.17
C SER A 832 -53.13 29.14 -50.43
N ALA A 833 -53.98 28.48 -49.64
CA ALA A 833 -53.64 27.24 -48.94
C ALA A 833 -53.35 26.06 -49.88
N TRP A 834 -54.08 25.95 -51.01
CA TRP A 834 -53.83 24.91 -52.02
C TRP A 834 -52.48 25.09 -52.73
N ARG A 835 -52.09 26.33 -53.07
CA ARG A 835 -50.78 26.62 -53.66
C ARG A 835 -49.62 26.42 -52.68
N LEU A 836 -49.83 26.76 -51.40
CA LEU A 836 -48.88 26.48 -50.32
C LEU A 836 -48.71 24.96 -50.08
N LEU A 837 -49.78 24.17 -50.24
CA LEU A 837 -49.73 22.71 -50.17
C LEU A 837 -49.01 22.08 -51.37
N THR A 838 -49.15 22.64 -52.58
CA THR A 838 -48.38 22.18 -53.75
C THR A 838 -46.90 22.53 -53.66
N ASP A 839 -46.56 23.73 -53.16
CA ASP A 839 -45.16 24.09 -52.87
C ASP A 839 -44.56 23.17 -51.79
N ALA A 840 -45.37 22.72 -50.81
CA ALA A 840 -44.95 21.76 -49.79
C ALA A 840 -44.86 20.31 -50.30
N SER A 841 -45.68 19.90 -51.29
CA SER A 841 -45.61 18.55 -51.86
C SER A 841 -44.48 18.38 -52.86
N ALA A 842 -44.11 19.44 -53.59
CA ALA A 842 -42.94 19.47 -54.47
C ALA A 842 -41.61 19.36 -53.70
N GLN A 843 -41.62 19.60 -52.38
CA GLN A 843 -40.47 19.57 -51.48
C GLN A 843 -40.19 18.20 -50.82
N LEU A 844 -41.10 17.23 -50.96
CA LEU A 844 -40.99 15.89 -50.35
C LEU A 844 -40.36 14.83 -51.29
N GLN A 845 -40.10 15.20 -52.55
CA GLN A 845 -39.30 14.44 -53.52
C GLN A 845 -37.92 15.06 -53.65
#